data_AF-A0A669PB96-F1
#
_entry.id   AF-A0A669PB96-F1
#
_cell.length_a   1.000
_cell.length_b   1.000
_cell.length_c   1.000
_cell.angle_alpha   90.00
_cell.angle_beta   90.00
_cell.angle_gamma   90.00
#
_symmetry.space_group_name_H-M   'P 1'
#
loop_
_entity.id
_entity.type
_entity.pdbx_description
1 polymer ?
#
loop_
_entity_poly.entity_id
_entity_poly.type
_entity_poly.pdbx_seq_one_letter_code
_entity_poly.pdbx_strand_id
1 'polypeptide(L)'
;MLCRHKMALKDDELQQLVRVDAATQYPEVVLCVGKITFGEKARKKMPKDSKQDQKHILASAVCALLNSGGGVVKAEIENENYDLQRDEIGLDLQDIFRSLLLFPDLTKYLDFEQQENNLLIFIKTWNSEKISSTSSSVKPRICSLSSGLYTRSGASLSHMTPTEALFFLEEKQNEARTEHSTQAPAKKKKTMAAEEDMHIVNNTVAELFKRDQLQCGETLNFTESGNIEFKHFSTEKFLTRVKEILPQYISGFANARGGYLWIGVDDNRVVQGFKSDDKDLEKLRNLIDSVHQEKLTIFHFCKSGCEHQIRCEYKIFRVYKEAVEHCGYVCAVKVEPFTCAVFSEDPQSWLFDGGTVRRLKANEWAAWMISADPDLSEFSETFKLELSVTGGPPCAKSVYSRQGLDSLDDLCEQLFPVKSHSLTYAPEKLIKDLFQEHQGLKSLMDEQLKDVFEGVVIFSRSWAVEVGLSENQGIICDVLLVAKGRPPILYTVCKHISEDLFHYSRRTAWRLKEKLVNTGGYTHKLCVIPKLLTLPPSYNYGEEWDLNVQKLYPQNYGLINSVNLKNLLHSLIIVLLNFKSFLSDSVGFEFLNLLTIEQYQLLSENLHKTKKLYVYGLPGTGKTVVALKVIEKIRNMFKCKQQEVLYICENKPLKDFVRKKNICQAVTRVAFLKNSYSYVKHIIIDEAQNFRNENGDWYQKALDLTSSPELSEPGFLWIFLDYLQTTHCFSTGLPEPRQHDPVEMLTKVVRNANSIYCYLKNTMEEIVENPTVGIPQARLRRLLDSATCVHGVKGFFEEVRMTDRNEIAEYVAKHCHNYLKSGYSEKDIAILCYNSDKVLAYSEILRKELRKSNILPRKMNEGLEEYTILDSFRRFSGLERMIVFAIIPYPLPTQHEVLNNILVSVASRANLNMHLLREYWDMEEAYSYTNSTAQKKNTGQLRHPELKAFFY
;
A
#
# COMPACT_ATOMS: atom_id res chain seq x y z
N MET A 1 -35.86 -46.55 -6.83
CA MET A 1 -34.82 -45.91 -7.67
C MET A 1 -35.14 -44.43 -7.80
N LEU A 2 -34.55 -43.61 -6.95
CA LEU A 2 -34.67 -42.14 -6.96
C LEU A 2 -33.26 -41.59 -7.22
N CYS A 3 -32.95 -41.31 -8.49
CA CYS A 3 -31.71 -40.60 -8.85
C CYS A 3 -31.85 -39.13 -8.46
N ARG A 4 -31.48 -38.80 -7.21
CA ARG A 4 -31.15 -37.42 -6.82
C ARG A 4 -29.95 -36.98 -7.65
N HIS A 5 -30.16 -36.13 -8.65
CA HIS A 5 -29.09 -35.32 -9.22
C HIS A 5 -28.56 -34.44 -8.09
N LYS A 6 -27.34 -34.73 -7.61
CA LYS A 6 -26.59 -33.78 -6.77
C LYS A 6 -26.39 -32.53 -7.63
N MET A 7 -26.97 -31.41 -7.22
CA MET A 7 -26.61 -30.11 -7.79
C MET A 7 -25.11 -29.91 -7.59
N ALA A 8 -24.41 -29.42 -8.60
CA ALA A 8 -23.03 -28.96 -8.47
C ALA A 8 -22.94 -27.99 -7.29
N LEU A 9 -21.90 -28.15 -6.46
CA LEU A 9 -21.67 -27.32 -5.28
C LEU A 9 -21.54 -25.85 -5.70
N LYS A 10 -22.09 -24.92 -4.90
CA LYS A 10 -21.91 -23.49 -5.17
C LYS A 10 -20.44 -23.08 -4.97
N ASP A 11 -19.99 -22.02 -5.63
CA ASP A 11 -18.60 -21.53 -5.53
C ASP A 11 -18.11 -21.29 -4.09
N ASP A 12 -19.01 -20.87 -3.19
CA ASP A 12 -18.71 -20.69 -1.76
C ASP A 12 -18.53 -22.02 -1.01
N GLU A 13 -19.26 -23.07 -1.42
CA GLU A 13 -19.16 -24.42 -0.84
C GLU A 13 -17.86 -25.12 -1.31
N LEU A 14 -17.44 -24.88 -2.56
CA LEU A 14 -16.17 -25.37 -3.10
C LEU A 14 -14.96 -24.67 -2.46
N GLN A 15 -15.06 -23.37 -2.13
CA GLN A 15 -14.00 -22.64 -1.43
C GLN A 15 -13.78 -23.15 0.01
N GLN A 16 -14.83 -23.58 0.70
CA GLN A 16 -14.73 -24.17 2.05
C GLN A 16 -13.98 -25.51 2.10
N LEU A 17 -13.77 -26.15 0.94
CA LEU A 17 -12.98 -27.39 0.84
C LEU A 17 -11.48 -27.12 0.86
N VAL A 18 -11.03 -25.90 0.53
CA VAL A 18 -9.62 -25.51 0.62
C VAL A 18 -9.32 -25.08 2.05
N ARG A 19 -8.44 -25.81 2.73
CA ARG A 19 -8.08 -25.56 4.13
C ARG A 19 -6.59 -25.33 4.28
N VAL A 20 -6.20 -24.46 5.19
CA VAL A 20 -4.79 -24.30 5.56
C VAL A 20 -4.35 -25.51 6.38
N ASP A 21 -3.23 -26.13 6.00
CA ASP A 21 -2.62 -27.21 6.78
C ASP A 21 -1.94 -26.61 8.03
N ALA A 22 -2.67 -26.59 9.16
CA ALA A 22 -2.14 -26.10 10.42
C ALA A 22 -0.98 -26.95 10.97
N ALA A 23 -0.90 -28.23 10.56
CA ALA A 23 0.12 -29.18 10.99
C ALA A 23 1.33 -29.22 10.04
N THR A 24 1.36 -28.37 9.01
CA THR A 24 2.44 -28.37 8.02
C THR A 24 3.82 -28.16 8.65
N GLN A 25 4.79 -28.93 8.17
CA GLN A 25 6.21 -28.75 8.51
C GLN A 25 6.89 -27.72 7.60
N TYR A 26 6.25 -27.32 6.49
CA TYR A 26 6.80 -26.33 5.57
C TYR A 26 6.78 -24.92 6.19
N PRO A 27 7.84 -24.12 5.99
CA PRO A 27 7.86 -22.70 6.33
C PRO A 27 7.09 -21.87 5.29
N GLU A 28 5.94 -22.34 4.83
CA GLU A 28 5.11 -21.72 3.80
C GLU A 28 3.62 -21.95 4.05
N VAL A 29 2.78 -21.18 3.34
CA VAL A 29 1.34 -21.45 3.31
C VAL A 29 1.13 -22.76 2.54
N VAL A 30 0.52 -23.75 3.19
CA VAL A 30 0.14 -25.02 2.58
C VAL A 30 -1.39 -25.13 2.56
N LEU A 31 -1.95 -25.26 1.36
CA LEU A 31 -3.38 -25.39 1.13
C LEU A 31 -3.73 -26.86 0.82
N CYS A 32 -4.49 -27.48 1.71
CA CYS A 32 -5.07 -28.80 1.50
C CYS A 32 -6.35 -28.69 0.66
N VAL A 33 -6.42 -29.46 -0.42
CA VAL A 33 -7.57 -29.48 -1.36
C VAL A 33 -8.39 -30.78 -1.28
N GLY A 34 -8.08 -31.67 -0.34
CA GLY A 34 -8.74 -32.96 -0.17
C GLY A 34 -8.34 -33.98 -1.25
N LYS A 35 -9.25 -34.92 -1.53
CA LYS A 35 -9.03 -36.03 -2.46
C LYS A 35 -9.17 -35.59 -3.91
N ILE A 36 -8.14 -35.86 -4.71
CA ILE A 36 -8.10 -35.56 -6.14
C ILE A 36 -7.66 -36.82 -6.90
N THR A 37 -8.34 -37.10 -8.01
CA THR A 37 -7.93 -38.15 -8.94
C THR A 37 -6.91 -37.57 -9.94
N PHE A 38 -5.75 -38.18 -10.06
CA PHE A 38 -4.67 -37.76 -10.97
C PHE A 38 -4.41 -38.79 -12.07
N GLY A 39 -3.79 -38.32 -13.16
CA GLY A 39 -3.39 -39.15 -14.30
C GLY A 39 -4.46 -39.27 -15.39
N GLU A 40 -4.04 -39.18 -16.65
CA GLU A 40 -4.96 -38.98 -17.78
C GLU A 40 -5.99 -40.12 -17.94
N LYS A 41 -5.55 -41.37 -17.74
CA LYS A 41 -6.42 -42.54 -17.88
C LYS A 41 -7.53 -42.57 -16.82
N ALA A 42 -7.20 -42.19 -15.58
CA ALA A 42 -8.18 -42.12 -14.50
C ALA A 42 -9.12 -40.93 -14.70
N ARG A 43 -8.57 -39.74 -15.02
CA ARG A 43 -9.34 -38.52 -15.25
C ARG A 43 -10.28 -38.57 -16.46
N LYS A 44 -10.03 -39.42 -17.47
CA LYS A 44 -10.99 -39.68 -18.56
C LYS A 44 -12.20 -40.53 -18.13
N LYS A 45 -12.04 -41.39 -17.12
CA LYS A 45 -13.10 -42.29 -16.62
C LYS A 45 -13.99 -41.63 -15.56
N MET A 46 -13.58 -40.48 -15.03
CA MET A 46 -14.31 -39.75 -14.00
C MET A 46 -15.67 -39.19 -14.49
N PRO A 47 -16.69 -39.10 -13.63
CA PRO A 47 -17.90 -38.33 -13.89
C PRO A 47 -17.58 -36.86 -14.21
N LYS A 48 -18.31 -36.26 -15.15
CA LYS A 48 -18.07 -34.88 -15.61
C LYS A 48 -18.13 -33.85 -14.48
N ASP A 49 -19.14 -33.94 -13.61
CA ASP A 49 -19.34 -32.97 -12.53
C ASP A 49 -18.19 -33.02 -11.51
N SER A 50 -17.81 -34.22 -11.07
CA SER A 50 -16.67 -34.41 -10.16
C SER A 50 -15.35 -33.98 -10.78
N LYS A 51 -15.15 -34.25 -12.08
CA LYS A 51 -13.98 -33.76 -12.82
C LYS A 51 -13.91 -32.23 -12.81
N GLN A 52 -15.04 -31.55 -13.03
CA GLN A 52 -15.13 -30.10 -13.03
C GLN A 52 -14.94 -29.50 -11.63
N ASP A 53 -15.52 -30.10 -10.60
CA ASP A 53 -15.35 -29.69 -9.20
C ASP A 53 -13.87 -29.76 -8.79
N GLN A 54 -13.20 -30.89 -9.04
CA GLN A 54 -11.77 -31.05 -8.73
C GLN A 54 -10.89 -30.07 -9.51
N LYS A 55 -11.21 -29.79 -10.78
CA LYS A 55 -10.52 -28.76 -11.59
C LYS A 55 -10.65 -27.39 -10.92
N HIS A 56 -11.87 -27.01 -10.52
CA HIS A 56 -12.15 -25.71 -9.94
C HIS A 56 -11.44 -25.53 -8.58
N ILE A 57 -11.49 -26.56 -7.72
CA ILE A 57 -10.82 -26.53 -6.41
C ILE A 57 -9.31 -26.32 -6.59
N LEU A 58 -8.65 -27.11 -7.44
CA LEU A 58 -7.21 -26.96 -7.71
C LEU A 58 -6.88 -25.60 -8.32
N ALA A 59 -7.65 -25.14 -9.31
CA ALA A 59 -7.45 -23.85 -9.94
C ALA A 59 -7.57 -22.70 -8.93
N SER A 60 -8.55 -22.75 -8.02
CA SER A 60 -8.74 -21.72 -7.00
C SER A 60 -7.57 -21.65 -6.02
N ALA A 61 -7.08 -22.81 -5.53
CA ALA A 61 -5.95 -22.87 -4.60
C ALA A 61 -4.64 -22.41 -5.26
N VAL A 62 -4.39 -22.84 -6.51
CA VAL A 62 -3.22 -22.44 -7.29
C VAL A 62 -3.25 -20.94 -7.58
N CYS A 63 -4.39 -20.41 -8.05
CA CYS A 63 -4.57 -18.98 -8.31
C CYS A 63 -4.38 -18.14 -7.04
N ALA A 64 -4.94 -18.57 -5.91
CA ALA A 64 -4.78 -17.88 -4.62
C ALA A 64 -3.31 -17.73 -4.23
N LEU A 65 -2.51 -18.80 -4.32
CA LEU A 65 -1.09 -18.76 -3.99
C LEU A 65 -0.27 -17.97 -5.01
N LEU A 66 -0.57 -18.09 -6.32
CA LEU A 66 0.04 -17.25 -7.35
C LEU A 66 -0.14 -15.76 -7.02
N ASN A 67 -1.33 -15.37 -6.57
CA ASN A 67 -1.64 -13.98 -6.26
C ASN A 67 -1.16 -13.50 -4.88
N SER A 68 -0.64 -14.39 -4.02
CA SER A 68 -0.36 -14.09 -2.60
C SER A 68 1.07 -14.39 -2.16
N GLY A 69 2.01 -14.48 -3.11
CA GLY A 69 3.44 -14.66 -2.81
C GLY A 69 3.94 -16.11 -2.87
N GLY A 70 3.17 -17.02 -3.46
CA GLY A 70 3.49 -18.44 -3.61
C GLY A 70 3.25 -19.29 -2.36
N GLY A 71 3.43 -20.60 -2.47
CA GLY A 71 3.19 -21.56 -1.40
C GLY A 71 3.15 -23.00 -1.91
N VAL A 72 2.45 -23.88 -1.20
CA VAL A 72 2.27 -25.29 -1.59
C VAL A 72 0.80 -25.67 -1.60
N VAL A 73 0.34 -26.38 -2.63
CA VAL A 73 -0.94 -27.08 -2.61
C VAL A 73 -0.68 -28.55 -2.32
N LYS A 74 -1.43 -29.12 -1.37
CA LYS A 74 -1.38 -30.53 -0.98
C LYS A 74 -2.70 -31.21 -1.32
N ALA A 75 -2.64 -32.17 -2.23
CA ALA A 75 -3.78 -32.97 -2.65
C ALA A 75 -3.59 -34.43 -2.24
N GLU A 76 -4.59 -35.03 -1.61
CA GLU A 76 -4.61 -36.47 -1.32
C GLU A 76 -4.95 -37.22 -2.62
N ILE A 77 -4.14 -38.20 -2.99
CA ILE A 77 -4.32 -38.96 -4.22
C ILE A 77 -5.46 -39.97 -4.01
N GLU A 78 -6.49 -39.89 -4.85
CA GLU A 78 -7.71 -40.70 -4.74
C GLU A 78 -7.58 -42.06 -5.43
N ASN A 79 -6.91 -42.13 -6.59
CA ASN A 79 -6.80 -43.34 -7.37
C ASN A 79 -5.59 -44.19 -6.97
N GLU A 80 -5.86 -45.44 -6.60
CA GLU A 80 -4.84 -46.42 -6.21
C GLU A 80 -3.81 -46.67 -7.33
N ASN A 81 -2.56 -46.95 -6.93
CA ASN A 81 -1.41 -47.22 -7.80
C ASN A 81 -0.97 -46.05 -8.70
N TYR A 82 -1.40 -44.82 -8.42
CA TYR A 82 -0.93 -43.62 -9.11
C TYR A 82 0.58 -43.43 -8.94
N ASP A 83 1.26 -43.09 -10.04
CA ASP A 83 2.66 -42.69 -10.05
C ASP A 83 2.84 -41.45 -10.94
N LEU A 84 3.40 -40.37 -10.39
CA LEU A 84 3.56 -39.09 -11.07
C LEU A 84 4.45 -39.20 -12.33
N GLN A 85 5.52 -40.00 -12.28
CA GLN A 85 6.46 -40.14 -13.41
C GLN A 85 5.82 -40.90 -14.57
N ARG A 86 4.97 -41.89 -14.27
CA ARG A 86 4.29 -42.71 -15.27
C ARG A 86 3.00 -42.10 -15.79
N ASP A 87 2.18 -41.54 -14.91
CA ASP A 87 0.78 -41.18 -15.22
C ASP A 87 0.57 -39.68 -15.41
N GLU A 88 1.53 -38.84 -15.01
CA GLU A 88 1.44 -37.37 -14.95
C GLU A 88 0.22 -36.88 -14.14
N ILE A 89 -0.11 -35.58 -14.21
CA ILE A 89 -1.27 -35.03 -13.48
C ILE A 89 -2.60 -35.18 -14.25
N GLY A 90 -2.56 -35.34 -15.58
CA GLY A 90 -3.72 -35.36 -16.48
C GLY A 90 -3.87 -34.08 -17.31
N LEU A 91 -4.28 -34.22 -18.57
CA LEU A 91 -4.29 -33.15 -19.57
C LEU A 91 -5.26 -32.03 -19.23
N ASP A 92 -6.44 -32.34 -18.69
CA ASP A 92 -7.40 -31.30 -18.31
C ASP A 92 -6.94 -30.42 -17.14
N LEU A 93 -6.06 -30.95 -16.28
CA LEU A 93 -5.39 -30.19 -15.22
C LEU A 93 -4.22 -29.36 -15.78
N GLN A 94 -3.45 -29.92 -16.71
CA GLN A 94 -2.42 -29.14 -17.40
C GLN A 94 -3.03 -27.96 -18.16
N ASP A 95 -4.16 -28.18 -18.86
CA ASP A 95 -4.81 -27.15 -19.66
C ASP A 95 -5.37 -26.02 -18.78
N ILE A 96 -6.01 -26.34 -17.64
CA ILE A 96 -6.49 -25.28 -16.74
C ILE A 96 -5.32 -24.51 -16.10
N PHE A 97 -4.19 -25.15 -15.80
CA PHE A 97 -2.99 -24.45 -15.34
C PHE A 97 -2.36 -23.60 -16.43
N ARG A 98 -2.33 -24.04 -17.69
CA ARG A 98 -1.88 -23.21 -18.82
C ARG A 98 -2.78 -21.99 -19.01
N SER A 99 -4.10 -22.15 -18.87
CA SER A 99 -5.06 -21.05 -18.91
C SER A 99 -4.83 -20.02 -17.79
N LEU A 100 -4.51 -20.48 -16.57
CA LEU A 100 -4.15 -19.59 -15.45
C LEU A 100 -2.80 -18.90 -15.65
N LEU A 101 -1.80 -19.64 -16.13
CA LEU A 101 -0.42 -19.17 -16.19
C LEU A 101 -0.16 -18.25 -17.39
N LEU A 102 -0.97 -18.36 -18.43
CA LEU A 102 -0.77 -17.70 -19.73
C LEU A 102 0.64 -17.95 -20.27
N PHE A 103 1.19 -19.14 -19.96
CA PHE A 103 2.55 -19.52 -20.28
C PHE A 103 2.59 -21.03 -20.60
N PRO A 104 3.31 -21.46 -21.66
CA PRO A 104 3.29 -22.85 -22.09
C PRO A 104 4.01 -23.78 -21.11
N ASP A 105 5.10 -23.31 -20.50
CA ASP A 105 5.91 -24.09 -19.57
C ASP A 105 5.43 -23.91 -18.12
N LEU A 106 4.77 -24.94 -17.59
CA LEU A 106 4.27 -24.96 -16.22
C LEU A 106 5.41 -24.87 -15.19
N THR A 107 6.59 -25.41 -15.50
CA THR A 107 7.73 -25.52 -14.56
C THR A 107 8.29 -24.17 -14.15
N LYS A 108 7.99 -23.11 -14.93
CA LYS A 108 8.31 -21.72 -14.55
C LYS A 108 7.64 -21.30 -13.25
N TYR A 109 6.45 -21.84 -12.95
CA TYR A 109 5.66 -21.47 -11.76
C TYR A 109 5.31 -22.64 -10.84
N LEU A 110 5.18 -23.85 -11.37
CA LEU A 110 4.67 -25.02 -10.67
C LEU A 110 5.70 -26.15 -10.72
N ASP A 111 6.11 -26.66 -9.55
CA ASP A 111 6.85 -27.91 -9.43
C ASP A 111 5.97 -28.96 -8.76
N PHE A 112 5.99 -30.18 -9.27
CA PHE A 112 5.16 -31.28 -8.78
C PHE A 112 6.03 -32.34 -8.12
N GLU A 113 5.67 -32.74 -6.90
CA GLU A 113 6.34 -33.81 -6.16
C GLU A 113 5.29 -34.76 -5.58
N GLN A 114 5.54 -36.07 -5.69
CA GLN A 114 4.71 -37.08 -5.05
C GLN A 114 5.37 -37.51 -3.73
N GLN A 115 4.62 -37.43 -2.64
CA GLN A 115 5.05 -37.88 -1.32
C GLN A 115 3.98 -38.80 -0.73
N GLU A 116 4.31 -40.09 -0.63
CA GLU A 116 3.38 -41.14 -0.19
C GLU A 116 2.06 -41.08 -0.99
N ASN A 117 0.92 -40.87 -0.30
CA ASN A 117 -0.40 -40.74 -0.90
C ASN A 117 -0.80 -39.28 -1.19
N ASN A 118 0.15 -38.35 -1.26
CA ASN A 118 -0.11 -36.95 -1.58
C ASN A 118 0.65 -36.50 -2.82
N LEU A 119 0.00 -35.64 -3.60
CA LEU A 119 0.66 -34.83 -4.62
C LEU A 119 0.83 -33.40 -4.07
N LEU A 120 2.06 -32.91 -4.10
CA LEU A 120 2.42 -31.55 -3.71
C LEU A 120 2.69 -30.71 -4.96
N ILE A 121 2.14 -29.50 -4.99
CA ILE A 121 2.36 -28.52 -6.04
C ILE A 121 3.02 -27.30 -5.41
N PHE A 122 4.30 -27.08 -5.69
CA PHE A 122 5.05 -25.91 -5.23
C PHE A 122 4.85 -24.76 -6.19
N ILE A 123 4.47 -23.60 -5.66
CA ILE A 123 3.97 -22.48 -6.43
C ILE A 123 4.85 -21.26 -6.19
N LYS A 124 5.50 -20.82 -7.26
CA LYS A 124 6.16 -19.53 -7.35
C LYS A 124 5.11 -18.40 -7.39
N THR A 125 5.39 -17.26 -6.79
CA THR A 125 4.54 -16.06 -6.94
C THR A 125 4.31 -15.68 -8.40
N TRP A 126 3.13 -15.13 -8.70
CA TRP A 126 2.85 -14.48 -9.97
C TRP A 126 3.75 -13.26 -10.19
N ASN A 127 4.10 -12.99 -11.44
CA ASN A 127 4.69 -11.73 -11.87
C ASN A 127 4.18 -11.37 -13.28
N SER A 128 4.19 -10.08 -13.60
CA SER A 128 3.78 -9.51 -14.89
C SER A 128 4.94 -9.32 -15.86
N GLU A 129 5.96 -10.20 -15.83
CA GLU A 129 7.12 -10.12 -16.75
C GLU A 129 6.68 -9.95 -18.20
N LYS A 130 7.26 -8.96 -18.90
CA LYS A 130 7.12 -8.82 -20.36
C LYS A 130 7.81 -10.01 -21.02
N ILE A 131 7.05 -10.83 -21.74
CA ILE A 131 7.59 -11.94 -22.52
C ILE A 131 8.41 -11.33 -23.66
N SER A 132 9.74 -11.43 -23.61
CA SER A 132 10.59 -10.88 -24.66
C SER A 132 10.49 -11.72 -25.95
N SER A 133 10.44 -10.98 -27.07
CA SER A 133 10.70 -11.36 -28.47
C SER A 133 9.71 -12.26 -29.21
N THR A 134 8.43 -11.87 -29.34
CA THR A 134 7.65 -11.99 -30.61
C THR A 134 6.18 -11.57 -30.53
N SER A 135 5.61 -11.24 -29.37
CA SER A 135 4.25 -10.67 -29.31
C SER A 135 4.16 -9.54 -28.28
N SER A 136 3.42 -8.49 -28.63
CA SER A 136 3.09 -7.33 -27.81
C SER A 136 2.15 -7.64 -26.64
N SER A 137 2.09 -8.89 -26.16
CA SER A 137 1.14 -9.31 -25.13
C SER A 137 1.71 -9.03 -23.73
N VAL A 138 1.15 -8.02 -23.06
CA VAL A 138 1.44 -7.72 -21.66
C VAL A 138 0.72 -8.75 -20.79
N LYS A 139 1.45 -9.41 -19.89
CA LYS A 139 0.86 -10.37 -18.96
C LYS A 139 0.07 -9.61 -17.87
N PRO A 140 -1.18 -10.00 -17.58
CA PRO A 140 -1.98 -9.37 -16.52
C PRO A 140 -1.24 -9.28 -15.19
N ARG A 141 -1.50 -8.22 -14.43
CA ARG A 141 -0.91 -8.05 -13.10
C ARG A 141 -1.33 -9.14 -12.13
N ILE A 142 -2.56 -9.62 -12.23
CA ILE A 142 -3.11 -10.63 -11.34
C ILE A 142 -3.53 -11.88 -12.13
N CYS A 143 -3.22 -13.05 -11.58
CA CYS A 143 -3.61 -14.33 -12.18
C CYS A 143 -5.13 -14.52 -12.04
N SER A 144 -5.77 -14.90 -13.13
CA SER A 144 -7.23 -15.10 -13.19
C SER A 144 -7.56 -16.18 -14.20
N LEU A 145 -8.57 -17.00 -13.91
CA LEU A 145 -9.12 -17.96 -14.86
C LEU A 145 -10.11 -17.29 -15.82
N SER A 146 -10.89 -16.33 -15.31
CA SER A 146 -11.88 -15.56 -16.08
C SER A 146 -11.97 -14.12 -15.54
N SER A 147 -12.34 -13.17 -16.40
CA SER A 147 -12.43 -11.73 -16.04
C SER A 147 -13.82 -11.28 -15.55
N GLY A 148 -14.87 -12.07 -15.81
CA GLY A 148 -16.27 -11.66 -15.62
C GLY A 148 -16.78 -10.58 -16.60
N LEU A 149 -15.93 -10.12 -17.53
CA LEU A 149 -16.25 -9.10 -18.53
C LEU A 149 -16.66 -9.72 -19.86
N TYR A 150 -17.68 -9.14 -20.48
CA TYR A 150 -18.12 -9.49 -21.83
C TYR A 150 -18.06 -8.28 -22.74
N THR A 151 -17.88 -8.54 -24.04
CA THR A 151 -18.02 -7.53 -25.10
C THR A 151 -18.72 -8.14 -26.31
N ARG A 152 -19.38 -7.27 -27.06
CA ARG A 152 -19.96 -7.59 -28.36
C ARG A 152 -18.98 -7.24 -29.48
N SER A 153 -18.65 -8.23 -30.30
CA SER A 153 -17.85 -8.05 -31.51
C SER A 153 -18.49 -8.80 -32.67
N GLY A 154 -18.87 -8.09 -33.72
CA GLY A 154 -19.69 -8.66 -34.80
C GLY A 154 -21.01 -9.23 -34.26
N ALA A 155 -21.40 -10.42 -34.71
CA ALA A 155 -22.62 -11.08 -34.24
C ALA A 155 -22.41 -11.95 -32.97
N SER A 156 -21.21 -11.99 -32.38
CA SER A 156 -20.91 -12.86 -31.24
C SER A 156 -20.71 -12.10 -29.93
N LEU A 157 -21.26 -12.67 -28.85
CA LEU A 157 -20.95 -12.25 -27.49
C LEU A 157 -19.69 -13.01 -27.04
N SER A 158 -18.63 -12.26 -26.74
CA SER A 158 -17.34 -12.83 -26.35
C SER A 158 -17.04 -12.52 -24.90
N HIS A 159 -16.67 -13.56 -24.14
CA HIS A 159 -16.06 -13.39 -22.83
C HIS A 159 -14.63 -12.89 -23.03
N MET A 160 -14.25 -11.82 -22.34
CA MET A 160 -12.91 -11.28 -22.41
C MET A 160 -11.95 -12.17 -21.60
N THR A 161 -10.91 -12.66 -22.24
CA THR A 161 -9.78 -13.26 -21.52
C THR A 161 -9.17 -12.23 -20.55
N PRO A 162 -8.47 -12.64 -19.48
CA PRO A 162 -7.82 -11.71 -18.56
C PRO A 162 -6.88 -10.71 -19.27
N THR A 163 -6.22 -11.13 -20.34
CA THR A 163 -5.35 -10.26 -21.16
C THR A 163 -6.16 -9.22 -21.95
N GLU A 164 -7.26 -9.63 -22.60
CA GLU A 164 -8.15 -8.68 -23.31
C GLU A 164 -8.81 -7.70 -22.33
N ALA A 165 -9.22 -8.19 -21.15
CA ALA A 165 -9.78 -7.38 -20.10
C ALA A 165 -8.82 -6.31 -19.58
N LEU A 166 -7.51 -6.62 -19.47
CA LEU A 166 -6.50 -5.60 -19.13
C LEU A 166 -6.51 -4.46 -20.15
N PHE A 167 -6.38 -4.78 -21.43
CA PHE A 167 -6.35 -3.77 -22.50
C PHE A 167 -7.65 -2.95 -22.54
N PHE A 168 -8.81 -3.61 -22.37
CA PHE A 168 -10.10 -2.93 -22.29
C PHE A 168 -10.17 -1.93 -21.12
N LEU A 169 -9.73 -2.34 -19.92
CA LEU A 169 -9.74 -1.46 -18.74
C LEU A 169 -8.76 -0.29 -18.90
N GLU A 170 -7.58 -0.53 -19.48
CA GLU A 170 -6.61 0.54 -19.80
C GLU A 170 -7.16 1.52 -20.84
N GLU A 171 -7.83 1.03 -21.89
CA GLU A 171 -8.49 1.88 -22.89
C GLU A 171 -9.55 2.78 -22.25
N LYS A 172 -10.46 2.20 -21.45
CA LYS A 172 -11.49 2.95 -20.72
C LYS A 172 -10.90 3.97 -19.74
N GLN A 173 -9.82 3.63 -19.05
CA GLN A 173 -9.12 4.57 -18.17
C GLN A 173 -8.54 5.76 -18.96
N ASN A 174 -7.93 5.50 -20.12
CA ASN A 174 -7.34 6.53 -20.95
C ASN A 174 -8.41 7.45 -21.57
N GLU A 175 -9.54 6.88 -22.04
CA GLU A 175 -10.68 7.65 -22.54
C GLU A 175 -11.20 8.63 -21.48
N ALA A 176 -11.43 8.14 -20.25
CA ALA A 176 -11.86 8.96 -19.13
C ALA A 176 -10.84 10.08 -18.79
N ARG A 177 -9.53 9.81 -18.90
CA ARG A 177 -8.48 10.83 -18.71
C ARG A 177 -8.50 11.90 -19.81
N THR A 178 -8.72 11.54 -21.06
CA THR A 178 -8.78 12.51 -22.17
C THR A 178 -9.99 13.44 -22.10
N GLU A 179 -11.14 12.97 -21.63
CA GLU A 179 -12.32 13.82 -21.37
C GLU A 179 -12.05 14.91 -20.31
N HIS A 180 -11.04 14.72 -19.45
CA HIS A 180 -10.59 15.72 -18.48
C HIS A 180 -9.67 16.80 -19.06
N SER A 181 -9.07 16.57 -20.24
CA SER A 181 -8.25 17.58 -20.92
C SER A 181 -9.14 18.37 -21.87
N THR A 182 -9.24 19.70 -21.70
CA THR A 182 -10.00 20.61 -22.57
C THR A 182 -9.47 20.73 -24.00
N GLN A 183 -8.65 19.79 -24.48
CA GLN A 183 -8.22 19.74 -25.86
C GLN A 183 -9.23 18.93 -26.68
N ALA A 184 -9.84 19.62 -27.66
CA ALA A 184 -10.79 19.04 -28.59
C ALA A 184 -10.24 17.73 -29.19
N PRO A 185 -11.08 16.68 -29.33
CA PRO A 185 -10.61 15.41 -29.87
C PRO A 185 -10.07 15.62 -31.27
N ALA A 186 -8.82 15.22 -31.51
CA ALA A 186 -8.30 15.08 -32.86
C ALA A 186 -9.18 14.06 -33.59
N LYS A 187 -9.92 14.53 -34.61
CA LYS A 187 -10.77 13.70 -35.48
C LYS A 187 -9.94 12.56 -36.08
N LYS A 188 -9.99 11.37 -35.46
CA LYS A 188 -9.56 10.13 -36.13
C LYS A 188 -10.51 9.92 -37.30
N LYS A 189 -10.02 10.13 -38.52
CA LYS A 189 -10.70 9.71 -39.76
C LYS A 189 -10.91 8.20 -39.71
N LYS A 190 -12.11 7.75 -39.32
CA LYS A 190 -12.62 6.40 -39.58
C LYS A 190 -13.74 6.50 -40.62
N THR A 191 -13.87 5.41 -41.36
CA THR A 191 -14.53 5.26 -42.67
C THR A 191 -16.04 5.58 -42.62
N MET A 192 -16.47 6.68 -43.26
CA MET A 192 -17.87 7.18 -43.21
C MET A 192 -18.94 6.19 -43.71
N ALA A 193 -18.61 5.30 -44.64
CA ALA A 193 -19.60 4.40 -45.25
C ALA A 193 -20.16 3.33 -44.27
N ALA A 194 -19.38 2.90 -43.27
CA ALA A 194 -19.83 1.90 -42.30
C ALA A 194 -20.66 2.50 -41.15
N GLU A 195 -20.54 3.80 -40.89
CA GLU A 195 -21.29 4.51 -39.85
C GLU A 195 -22.71 4.88 -40.30
N GLU A 196 -22.89 5.20 -41.59
CA GLU A 196 -24.20 5.53 -42.18
C GLU A 196 -25.15 4.32 -42.21
N ASP A 197 -24.70 3.15 -42.66
CA ASP A 197 -25.50 1.91 -42.67
C ASP A 197 -25.87 1.45 -41.23
N MET A 198 -24.95 1.61 -40.28
CA MET A 198 -25.19 1.25 -38.87
C MET A 198 -26.22 2.18 -38.20
N HIS A 199 -26.26 3.46 -38.61
CA HIS A 199 -27.25 4.43 -38.14
C HIS A 199 -28.67 4.09 -38.65
N ILE A 200 -28.79 3.64 -39.91
CA ILE A 200 -30.08 3.24 -40.52
C ILE A 200 -30.66 2.00 -39.82
N VAL A 201 -29.82 0.99 -39.56
CA VAL A 201 -30.22 -0.24 -38.85
C VAL A 201 -30.64 0.07 -37.40
N ASN A 202 -29.87 0.89 -36.68
CA ASN A 202 -30.25 1.30 -35.32
C ASN A 202 -31.58 2.06 -35.28
N ASN A 203 -31.89 2.88 -36.29
CA ASN A 203 -33.17 3.58 -36.41
C ASN A 203 -34.34 2.60 -36.64
N THR A 204 -34.18 1.60 -37.50
CA THR A 204 -35.23 0.59 -37.77
C THR A 204 -35.50 -0.30 -36.56
N VAL A 205 -34.47 -0.67 -35.78
CA VAL A 205 -34.65 -1.41 -34.53
C VAL A 205 -35.34 -0.55 -33.46
N ALA A 206 -34.99 0.73 -33.36
CA ALA A 206 -35.64 1.66 -32.46
C ALA A 206 -37.12 1.88 -32.81
N GLU A 207 -37.48 1.88 -34.11
CA GLU A 207 -38.87 1.87 -34.56
C GLU A 207 -39.60 0.58 -34.18
N LEU A 208 -38.97 -0.58 -34.34
CA LEU A 208 -39.56 -1.85 -33.90
C LEU A 208 -39.80 -1.85 -32.38
N PHE A 209 -38.83 -1.34 -31.59
CA PHE A 209 -38.94 -1.26 -30.13
C PHE A 209 -40.10 -0.36 -29.66
N LYS A 210 -40.54 0.60 -30.49
CA LYS A 210 -41.69 1.46 -30.21
C LYS A 210 -43.05 0.80 -30.46
N ARG A 211 -43.14 -0.27 -31.25
CA ARG A 211 -44.41 -0.97 -31.55
C ARG A 211 -45.06 -1.56 -30.30
N ASP A 212 -46.38 -1.72 -30.29
CA ASP A 212 -47.09 -2.30 -29.13
C ASP A 212 -47.24 -3.82 -29.18
N GLN A 213 -47.19 -4.41 -30.38
CA GLN A 213 -47.37 -5.84 -30.61
C GLN A 213 -46.57 -6.31 -31.83
N LEU A 214 -46.33 -7.63 -31.90
CA LEU A 214 -45.62 -8.30 -33.00
C LEU A 214 -46.47 -9.43 -33.59
N GLN A 215 -46.22 -9.83 -34.85
CA GLN A 215 -46.92 -10.95 -35.48
C GLN A 215 -46.08 -12.23 -35.43
N CYS A 216 -46.71 -13.35 -35.09
CA CYS A 216 -46.07 -14.67 -35.13
C CYS A 216 -45.71 -15.02 -36.57
N GLY A 217 -44.47 -15.43 -36.81
CA GLY A 217 -43.98 -15.68 -38.17
C GLY A 217 -43.51 -14.43 -38.92
N GLU A 218 -43.59 -13.23 -38.31
CA GLU A 218 -43.00 -12.01 -38.88
C GLU A 218 -41.48 -12.16 -38.97
N THR A 219 -40.93 -11.91 -40.16
CA THR A 219 -39.49 -11.86 -40.36
C THR A 219 -39.00 -10.43 -40.16
N LEU A 220 -38.07 -10.23 -39.22
CA LEU A 220 -37.48 -8.93 -38.93
C LEU A 220 -36.53 -8.50 -40.06
N ASN A 221 -36.56 -7.22 -40.41
CA ASN A 221 -35.81 -6.65 -41.55
C ASN A 221 -34.33 -6.35 -41.22
N PHE A 222 -33.80 -6.87 -40.12
CA PHE A 222 -32.43 -6.69 -39.68
C PHE A 222 -31.88 -8.01 -39.13
N THR A 223 -30.56 -8.17 -39.16
CA THR A 223 -29.84 -9.38 -38.72
C THR A 223 -29.13 -9.15 -37.39
N GLU A 224 -28.67 -10.23 -36.75
CA GLU A 224 -27.75 -10.12 -35.63
C GLU A 224 -26.49 -9.34 -36.04
N SER A 225 -26.01 -8.50 -35.14
CA SER A 225 -24.89 -7.57 -35.36
C SER A 225 -24.31 -7.12 -34.02
N GLY A 226 -23.27 -6.26 -34.02
CA GLY A 226 -22.67 -5.76 -32.77
C GLY A 226 -23.67 -5.21 -31.76
N ASN A 227 -24.79 -4.67 -32.24
CA ASN A 227 -25.82 -4.01 -31.43
C ASN A 227 -27.15 -4.79 -31.38
N ILE A 228 -27.26 -5.97 -31.98
CA ILE A 228 -28.52 -6.73 -32.06
C ILE A 228 -28.24 -8.22 -31.82
N GLU A 229 -29.00 -8.85 -30.93
CA GLU A 229 -28.97 -10.28 -30.68
C GLU A 229 -30.38 -10.86 -30.62
N PHE A 230 -30.58 -12.04 -31.20
CA PHE A 230 -31.79 -12.85 -31.13
C PHE A 230 -31.57 -14.10 -30.27
N LYS A 231 -32.55 -14.43 -29.43
CA LYS A 231 -32.57 -15.70 -28.69
C LYS A 231 -33.97 -16.28 -28.65
N HIS A 232 -34.07 -17.56 -28.96
CA HIS A 232 -35.31 -18.31 -28.80
C HIS A 232 -35.08 -19.50 -27.85
N PHE A 233 -35.98 -19.69 -26.88
CA PHE A 233 -35.88 -20.75 -25.88
C PHE A 233 -37.17 -21.55 -25.82
N SER A 234 -37.04 -22.87 -25.68
CA SER A 234 -38.19 -23.73 -25.36
C SER A 234 -38.80 -23.39 -23.98
N THR A 235 -40.12 -23.55 -23.87
CA THR A 235 -40.95 -23.05 -22.76
C THR A 235 -40.58 -23.58 -21.37
N GLU A 236 -40.18 -24.85 -21.23
CA GLU A 236 -39.98 -25.48 -19.90
C GLU A 236 -38.79 -24.95 -19.09
N LYS A 237 -37.83 -24.26 -19.71
CA LYS A 237 -36.62 -23.73 -19.05
C LYS A 237 -36.36 -22.25 -19.34
N PHE A 238 -37.37 -21.53 -19.81
CA PHE A 238 -37.25 -20.14 -20.27
C PHE A 238 -36.63 -19.22 -19.21
N LEU A 239 -37.28 -19.08 -18.04
CA LEU A 239 -36.81 -18.17 -16.98
C LEU A 239 -35.40 -18.50 -16.49
N THR A 240 -35.06 -19.79 -16.40
CA THR A 240 -33.71 -20.24 -16.02
C THR A 240 -32.66 -19.80 -17.04
N ARG A 241 -32.92 -20.00 -18.34
CA ARG A 241 -32.01 -19.58 -19.40
C ARG A 241 -31.86 -18.07 -19.47
N VAL A 242 -32.96 -17.32 -19.34
CA VAL A 242 -32.91 -15.85 -19.30
C VAL A 242 -32.07 -15.37 -18.12
N LYS A 243 -32.24 -15.98 -16.93
CA LYS A 243 -31.44 -15.65 -15.75
C LYS A 243 -29.94 -15.87 -15.95
N GLU A 244 -29.55 -16.89 -16.73
CA GLU A 244 -28.14 -17.21 -17.03
C GLU A 244 -27.54 -16.25 -18.05
N ILE A 245 -28.26 -15.93 -19.13
CA ILE A 245 -27.70 -15.14 -20.25
C ILE A 245 -27.80 -13.62 -20.05
N LEU A 246 -28.81 -13.13 -19.34
CA LEU A 246 -29.14 -11.71 -19.30
C LEU A 246 -28.00 -10.83 -18.74
N PRO A 247 -27.33 -11.18 -17.63
CA PRO A 247 -26.19 -10.38 -17.13
C PRO A 247 -25.05 -10.28 -18.14
N GLN A 248 -24.78 -11.36 -18.88
CA GLN A 248 -23.70 -11.43 -19.86
C GLN A 248 -23.97 -10.52 -21.06
N TYR A 249 -25.21 -10.51 -21.56
CA TYR A 249 -25.60 -9.63 -22.67
C TYR A 249 -25.67 -8.16 -22.24
N ILE A 250 -26.17 -7.85 -21.05
CA ILE A 250 -26.18 -6.46 -20.56
C ILE A 250 -24.74 -5.95 -20.41
N SER A 251 -23.83 -6.74 -19.80
CA SER A 251 -22.40 -6.41 -19.74
C SER A 251 -21.80 -6.24 -21.14
N GLY A 252 -22.06 -7.18 -22.06
CA GLY A 252 -21.52 -7.18 -23.41
C GLY A 252 -21.92 -5.96 -24.24
N PHE A 253 -23.19 -5.54 -24.17
CA PHE A 253 -23.66 -4.34 -24.85
C PHE A 253 -23.16 -3.06 -24.17
N ALA A 254 -23.20 -2.99 -22.85
CA ALA A 254 -22.76 -1.81 -22.10
C ALA A 254 -21.26 -1.52 -22.30
N ASN A 255 -20.42 -2.55 -22.30
CA ASN A 255 -18.97 -2.43 -22.55
C ASN A 255 -18.62 -2.15 -24.02
N ALA A 256 -19.58 -2.28 -24.93
CA ALA A 256 -19.42 -2.02 -26.36
C ALA A 256 -20.16 -0.73 -26.77
N ARG A 257 -20.99 -0.78 -27.81
CA ARG A 257 -21.71 0.38 -28.38
C ARG A 257 -23.18 0.46 -27.97
N GLY A 258 -23.59 -0.29 -26.94
CA GLY A 258 -25.00 -0.53 -26.63
C GLY A 258 -25.67 -1.48 -27.63
N GLY A 259 -26.95 -1.76 -27.42
CA GLY A 259 -27.70 -2.64 -28.31
C GLY A 259 -29.02 -3.16 -27.76
N TYR A 260 -29.58 -4.16 -28.47
CA TYR A 260 -30.87 -4.77 -28.22
C TYR A 260 -30.76 -6.30 -28.18
N LEU A 261 -31.23 -6.91 -27.09
CA LEU A 261 -31.44 -8.34 -26.96
C LEU A 261 -32.92 -8.65 -27.14
N TRP A 262 -33.29 -9.44 -28.15
CA TRP A 262 -34.67 -9.88 -28.39
C TRP A 262 -34.82 -11.36 -28.04
N ILE A 263 -35.65 -11.64 -27.03
CA ILE A 263 -35.94 -12.97 -26.54
C ILE A 263 -37.33 -13.39 -27.03
N GLY A 264 -37.40 -14.48 -27.78
CA GLY A 264 -38.59 -14.93 -28.52
C GLY A 264 -38.47 -14.75 -30.05
N VAL A 265 -37.28 -14.43 -30.55
CA VAL A 265 -36.96 -14.37 -32.00
C VAL A 265 -35.90 -15.41 -32.29
N ASP A 266 -36.06 -16.19 -33.36
CA ASP A 266 -35.08 -17.20 -33.76
C ASP A 266 -33.95 -16.61 -34.63
N ASP A 267 -32.90 -17.40 -34.84
CA ASP A 267 -31.71 -17.00 -35.61
C ASP A 267 -32.03 -16.74 -37.10
N ASN A 268 -33.19 -17.20 -37.59
CA ASN A 268 -33.69 -16.90 -38.94
C ASN A 268 -34.42 -15.55 -39.02
N ARG A 269 -34.43 -14.78 -37.92
CA ARG A 269 -35.10 -13.49 -37.73
C ARG A 269 -36.62 -13.60 -37.63
N VAL A 270 -37.15 -14.79 -37.35
CA VAL A 270 -38.59 -15.02 -37.30
C VAL A 270 -39.09 -14.87 -35.87
N VAL A 271 -40.15 -14.08 -35.68
CA VAL A 271 -40.84 -13.92 -34.40
C VAL A 271 -41.58 -15.20 -34.05
N GLN A 272 -41.07 -15.94 -33.08
CA GLN A 272 -41.69 -17.16 -32.55
C GLN A 272 -42.53 -16.89 -31.29
N GLY A 273 -42.05 -15.97 -30.46
CA GLY A 273 -42.55 -15.73 -29.11
C GLY A 273 -42.25 -16.87 -28.13
N PHE A 274 -42.65 -16.69 -26.88
CA PHE A 274 -42.67 -17.71 -25.84
C PHE A 274 -44.00 -17.68 -25.10
N LYS A 275 -44.46 -18.84 -24.62
CA LYS A 275 -45.66 -18.93 -23.78
C LYS A 275 -45.31 -18.65 -22.33
N SER A 276 -46.09 -17.82 -21.65
CA SER A 276 -45.97 -17.54 -20.21
C SER A 276 -47.32 -17.08 -19.66
N ASP A 277 -47.57 -17.33 -18.38
CA ASP A 277 -48.69 -16.76 -17.65
C ASP A 277 -48.34 -15.40 -17.04
N ASP A 278 -49.32 -14.67 -16.50
CA ASP A 278 -49.10 -13.33 -15.92
C ASP A 278 -48.10 -13.37 -14.76
N LYS A 279 -48.08 -14.46 -13.98
CA LYS A 279 -47.17 -14.64 -12.84
C LYS A 279 -45.72 -14.80 -13.30
N ASP A 280 -45.48 -15.55 -14.37
CA ASP A 280 -44.16 -15.76 -14.94
C ASP A 280 -43.65 -14.51 -15.67
N LEU A 281 -44.54 -13.70 -16.25
CA LEU A 281 -44.19 -12.36 -16.76
C LEU A 281 -43.76 -11.41 -15.63
N GLU A 282 -44.44 -11.44 -14.49
CA GLU A 282 -44.04 -10.65 -13.31
C GLU A 282 -42.67 -11.10 -12.78
N LYS A 283 -42.40 -12.41 -12.74
CA LYS A 283 -41.07 -12.94 -12.41
C LYS A 283 -40.01 -12.49 -13.42
N LEU A 284 -40.33 -12.44 -14.71
CA LEU A 284 -39.40 -11.97 -15.75
C LEU A 284 -39.06 -10.50 -15.56
N ARG A 285 -40.06 -9.65 -15.28
CA ARG A 285 -39.85 -8.22 -14.96
C ARG A 285 -38.93 -8.05 -13.75
N ASN A 286 -39.27 -8.71 -12.64
CA ASN A 286 -38.47 -8.67 -11.42
C ASN A 286 -37.05 -9.22 -11.63
N LEU A 287 -36.88 -10.22 -12.51
CA LEU A 287 -35.56 -10.74 -12.88
C LEU A 287 -34.73 -9.70 -13.63
N ILE A 288 -35.32 -9.02 -14.62
CA ILE A 288 -34.62 -7.98 -15.41
C ILE A 288 -34.24 -6.81 -14.49
N ASP A 289 -35.17 -6.36 -13.65
CA ASP A 289 -34.96 -5.27 -12.70
C ASP A 289 -33.86 -5.63 -11.68
N SER A 290 -33.90 -6.83 -11.09
CA SER A 290 -32.86 -7.30 -10.15
C SER A 290 -31.49 -7.46 -10.82
N VAL A 291 -31.41 -7.95 -12.06
CA VAL A 291 -30.13 -8.04 -12.78
C VAL A 291 -29.54 -6.65 -12.98
N HIS A 292 -30.35 -5.70 -13.44
CA HIS A 292 -29.92 -4.34 -13.71
C HIS A 292 -29.48 -3.60 -12.43
N GLN A 293 -30.22 -3.77 -11.32
CA GLN A 293 -30.02 -2.98 -10.10
C GLN A 293 -29.05 -3.60 -9.08
N GLU A 294 -28.94 -4.94 -9.03
CA GLU A 294 -28.28 -5.62 -7.90
C GLU A 294 -27.17 -6.59 -8.30
N LYS A 295 -27.19 -7.16 -9.51
CA LYS A 295 -26.26 -8.25 -9.88
C LYS A 295 -25.05 -7.81 -10.69
N LEU A 296 -25.14 -6.71 -11.42
CA LEU A 296 -24.03 -6.19 -12.22
C LEU A 296 -23.10 -5.37 -11.34
N THR A 297 -21.80 -5.63 -11.43
CA THR A 297 -20.80 -4.83 -10.73
C THR A 297 -20.25 -3.78 -11.69
N ILE A 298 -20.32 -2.51 -11.28
CA ILE A 298 -19.82 -1.39 -12.08
C ILE A 298 -18.48 -0.93 -11.50
N PHE A 299 -17.48 -0.76 -12.38
CA PHE A 299 -16.20 -0.14 -12.02
C PHE A 299 -16.07 1.21 -12.74
N HIS A 300 -16.10 2.29 -11.97
CA HIS A 300 -16.09 3.66 -12.49
C HIS A 300 -14.68 4.22 -12.68
N PHE A 301 -14.44 4.82 -13.84
CA PHE A 301 -13.26 5.65 -14.11
C PHE A 301 -13.56 7.15 -14.01
N CYS A 302 -14.83 7.55 -14.07
CA CYS A 302 -15.26 8.94 -14.08
C CYS A 302 -15.46 9.53 -12.66
N LYS A 303 -15.27 10.85 -12.50
CA LYS A 303 -15.38 11.56 -11.21
C LYS A 303 -16.79 11.60 -10.59
N SER A 304 -17.84 11.30 -11.35
CA SER A 304 -19.24 11.30 -10.88
C SER A 304 -19.61 10.04 -10.09
N GLY A 305 -18.63 9.44 -9.40
CA GLY A 305 -18.50 8.05 -8.94
C GLY A 305 -19.63 7.40 -8.12
N CYS A 306 -20.80 8.02 -7.99
CA CYS A 306 -21.99 7.44 -7.36
C CYS A 306 -23.31 7.63 -8.14
N GLU A 307 -23.36 8.42 -9.24
CA GLU A 307 -24.62 8.77 -9.92
C GLU A 307 -24.77 8.23 -11.35
N HIS A 308 -23.69 7.74 -11.97
CA HIS A 308 -23.73 7.30 -13.37
C HIS A 308 -24.10 5.81 -13.50
N GLN A 309 -25.39 5.48 -13.52
CA GLN A 309 -25.85 4.09 -13.70
C GLN A 309 -25.94 3.68 -15.17
N ILE A 310 -25.91 2.36 -15.41
CA ILE A 310 -26.23 1.79 -16.72
C ILE A 310 -27.67 2.14 -17.07
N ARG A 311 -27.94 2.54 -18.31
CA ARG A 311 -29.32 2.76 -18.76
C ARG A 311 -29.82 1.54 -19.51
N CYS A 312 -30.80 0.88 -18.91
CA CYS A 312 -31.44 -0.29 -19.48
C CYS A 312 -32.96 -0.08 -19.53
N GLU A 313 -33.55 -0.32 -20.70
CA GLU A 313 -34.99 -0.28 -20.92
C GLU A 313 -35.44 -1.64 -21.44
N TYR A 314 -36.59 -2.15 -21.00
CA TYR A 314 -37.14 -3.39 -21.56
C TYR A 314 -38.61 -3.24 -21.92
N LYS A 315 -39.05 -3.98 -22.94
CA LYS A 315 -40.45 -4.05 -23.37
C LYS A 315 -40.85 -5.49 -23.63
N ILE A 316 -42.02 -5.87 -23.12
CA ILE A 316 -42.64 -7.18 -23.36
C ILE A 316 -43.79 -6.97 -24.35
N PHE A 317 -43.64 -7.53 -25.55
CA PHE A 317 -44.59 -7.43 -26.65
C PHE A 317 -45.53 -8.62 -26.62
N ARG A 318 -46.82 -8.38 -26.87
CA ARG A 318 -47.77 -9.44 -27.19
C ARG A 318 -47.57 -9.88 -28.63
N VAL A 319 -47.55 -11.19 -28.86
CA VAL A 319 -47.43 -11.81 -30.18
C VAL A 319 -48.79 -12.37 -30.58
N TYR A 320 -49.24 -12.01 -31.79
CA TYR A 320 -50.52 -12.48 -32.33
C TYR A 320 -50.33 -13.35 -33.57
N LYS A 321 -51.24 -14.29 -33.77
CA LYS A 321 -51.41 -15.05 -35.00
C LYS A 321 -52.69 -14.58 -35.69
N GLU A 322 -52.61 -14.37 -37.01
CA GLU A 322 -53.75 -14.00 -37.87
C GLU A 322 -54.57 -12.81 -37.33
N ALA A 323 -53.87 -11.81 -36.76
CA ALA A 323 -54.39 -10.53 -36.24
C ALA A 323 -55.40 -10.58 -35.06
N VAL A 324 -55.74 -11.76 -34.51
CA VAL A 324 -56.73 -11.86 -33.41
C VAL A 324 -56.33 -12.82 -32.30
N GLU A 325 -55.56 -13.87 -32.59
CA GLU A 325 -55.21 -14.89 -31.59
C GLU A 325 -53.89 -14.56 -30.88
N HIS A 326 -53.93 -14.24 -29.59
CA HIS A 326 -52.72 -14.07 -28.78
C HIS A 326 -52.02 -15.42 -28.58
N CYS A 327 -50.79 -15.54 -29.07
CA CYS A 327 -50.05 -16.81 -29.09
C CYS A 327 -48.81 -16.85 -28.19
N GLY A 328 -48.35 -15.69 -27.67
CA GLY A 328 -47.22 -15.62 -26.73
C GLY A 328 -46.64 -14.22 -26.59
N TYR A 329 -45.42 -14.14 -26.07
CA TYR A 329 -44.72 -12.88 -25.79
C TYR A 329 -43.32 -12.85 -26.41
N VAL A 330 -42.81 -11.64 -26.67
CA VAL A 330 -41.40 -11.36 -26.95
C VAL A 330 -40.91 -10.36 -25.91
N CYS A 331 -39.71 -10.56 -25.38
CA CYS A 331 -39.07 -9.62 -24.46
C CYS A 331 -37.88 -8.99 -25.16
N ALA A 332 -37.88 -7.68 -25.34
CA ALA A 332 -36.73 -6.94 -25.83
C ALA A 332 -36.10 -6.14 -24.70
N VAL A 333 -34.76 -6.20 -24.59
CA VAL A 333 -33.97 -5.44 -23.63
C VAL A 333 -33.01 -4.55 -24.40
N LYS A 334 -33.15 -3.23 -24.23
CA LYS A 334 -32.30 -2.19 -24.79
C LYS A 334 -31.28 -1.77 -23.74
N VAL A 335 -30.01 -1.68 -24.13
CA VAL A 335 -28.89 -1.30 -23.27
C VAL A 335 -28.14 -0.16 -23.96
N GLU A 336 -27.96 0.96 -23.26
CA GLU A 336 -27.16 2.08 -23.79
C GLU A 336 -25.65 1.82 -23.60
N PRO A 337 -24.79 2.38 -24.48
CA PRO A 337 -23.34 2.31 -24.28
C PRO A 337 -22.94 2.95 -22.96
N PHE A 338 -21.95 2.35 -22.29
CA PHE A 338 -21.47 2.81 -20.99
C PHE A 338 -20.01 3.25 -21.05
N THR A 339 -19.71 4.37 -20.38
CA THR A 339 -18.39 5.01 -20.41
C THR A 339 -17.35 4.30 -19.55
N CYS A 340 -17.77 3.52 -18.55
CA CYS A 340 -16.86 2.75 -17.70
C CYS A 340 -16.99 1.23 -17.96
N ALA A 341 -16.65 0.38 -16.99
CA ALA A 341 -16.68 -1.07 -17.14
C ALA A 341 -17.83 -1.72 -16.35
N VAL A 342 -18.55 -2.64 -16.98
CA VAL A 342 -19.66 -3.41 -16.41
C VAL A 342 -19.31 -4.89 -16.39
N PHE A 343 -19.29 -5.47 -15.20
CA PHE A 343 -19.04 -6.89 -14.99
C PHE A 343 -20.37 -7.64 -14.87
N SER A 344 -20.45 -8.79 -15.54
CA SER A 344 -21.61 -9.68 -15.45
C SER A 344 -21.60 -10.53 -14.17
N GLU A 345 -20.40 -10.79 -13.64
CA GLU A 345 -20.13 -11.55 -12.43
C GLU A 345 -18.73 -11.17 -11.90
N ASP A 346 -18.44 -11.56 -10.66
CA ASP A 346 -17.08 -11.44 -10.13
C ASP A 346 -16.10 -12.30 -10.95
N PRO A 347 -14.85 -11.86 -11.18
CA PRO A 347 -13.86 -12.65 -11.91
C PRO A 347 -13.52 -13.94 -11.18
N GLN A 348 -13.18 -15.00 -11.91
CA GLN A 348 -12.61 -16.21 -11.33
C GLN A 348 -11.13 -15.97 -11.02
N SER A 349 -10.88 -15.22 -9.95
CA SER A 349 -9.56 -14.90 -9.41
C SER A 349 -9.63 -14.96 -7.89
N TRP A 350 -8.60 -15.53 -7.26
CA TRP A 350 -8.61 -15.78 -5.81
C TRP A 350 -7.37 -15.20 -5.14
N LEU A 351 -7.52 -14.91 -3.85
CA LEU A 351 -6.45 -14.48 -2.96
C LEU A 351 -6.45 -15.34 -1.69
N PHE A 352 -5.28 -15.47 -1.09
CA PHE A 352 -5.14 -16.02 0.25
C PHE A 352 -5.06 -14.86 1.25
N ASP A 353 -6.05 -14.77 2.13
CA ASP A 353 -6.19 -13.68 3.09
C ASP A 353 -6.44 -14.24 4.50
N GLY A 354 -5.50 -13.97 5.41
CA GLY A 354 -5.68 -14.22 6.84
C GLY A 354 -6.01 -15.66 7.26
N GLY A 355 -5.72 -16.67 6.42
CA GLY A 355 -6.04 -18.08 6.69
C GLY A 355 -7.17 -18.67 5.84
N THR A 356 -7.74 -17.91 4.90
CA THR A 356 -8.80 -18.40 4.01
C THR A 356 -8.51 -18.05 2.55
N VAL A 357 -8.97 -18.88 1.63
CA VAL A 357 -9.01 -18.56 0.20
C VAL A 357 -10.32 -17.85 -0.09
N ARG A 358 -10.25 -16.66 -0.69
CA ARG A 358 -11.42 -15.87 -1.09
C ARG A 358 -11.37 -15.51 -2.56
N ARG A 359 -12.53 -15.53 -3.23
CA ARG A 359 -12.69 -14.95 -4.57
C ARG A 359 -12.62 -13.42 -4.48
N LEU A 360 -11.98 -12.81 -5.48
CA LEU A 360 -11.91 -11.37 -5.63
C LEU A 360 -13.23 -10.79 -6.15
N LYS A 361 -13.66 -9.67 -5.57
CA LYS A 361 -14.76 -8.88 -6.12
C LYS A 361 -14.30 -8.15 -7.38
N ALA A 362 -15.19 -7.96 -8.35
CA ALA A 362 -14.87 -7.34 -9.63
C ALA A 362 -14.22 -5.95 -9.49
N ASN A 363 -14.68 -5.13 -8.55
CA ASN A 363 -14.11 -3.81 -8.30
C ASN A 363 -12.68 -3.86 -7.75
N GLU A 364 -12.41 -4.76 -6.79
CA GLU A 364 -11.08 -5.00 -6.23
C GLU A 364 -10.14 -5.55 -7.32
N TRP A 365 -10.61 -6.53 -8.09
CA TRP A 365 -9.86 -7.12 -9.19
C TRP A 365 -9.50 -6.10 -10.27
N ALA A 366 -10.47 -5.29 -10.71
CA ALA A 366 -10.24 -4.25 -11.73
C ALA A 366 -9.20 -3.22 -11.24
N ALA A 367 -9.29 -2.79 -9.99
CA ALA A 367 -8.32 -1.87 -9.38
C ALA A 367 -6.91 -2.46 -9.35
N TRP A 368 -6.77 -3.76 -9.08
CA TRP A 368 -5.47 -4.44 -9.13
C TRP A 368 -4.99 -4.58 -10.57
N MET A 369 -5.84 -4.99 -11.51
CA MET A 369 -5.48 -5.18 -12.92
C MET A 369 -4.81 -3.96 -13.53
N ILE A 370 -5.36 -2.76 -13.30
CA ILE A 370 -4.86 -1.49 -13.84
C ILE A 370 -3.90 -0.75 -12.89
N SER A 371 -3.49 -1.37 -11.78
CA SER A 371 -2.64 -0.67 -10.82
C SER A 371 -1.30 -0.35 -11.47
N ALA A 372 -0.97 0.93 -11.53
CA ALA A 372 0.28 1.42 -12.07
C ALA A 372 1.12 2.05 -10.95
N ASP A 373 2.41 2.21 -11.21
CA ASP A 373 3.25 3.02 -10.35
C ASP A 373 2.66 4.44 -10.27
N PRO A 374 2.66 5.08 -9.09
CA PRO A 374 2.27 6.47 -8.96
C PRO A 374 2.98 7.34 -10.00
N ASP A 375 2.21 8.12 -10.76
CA ASP A 375 2.77 9.08 -11.70
C ASP A 375 3.40 10.23 -10.91
N LEU A 376 4.68 10.05 -10.59
CA LEU A 376 5.53 11.04 -9.95
C LEU A 376 6.40 11.73 -11.00
N SER A 377 5.98 11.82 -12.27
CA SER A 377 6.76 12.50 -13.32
C SER A 377 7.10 13.95 -12.95
N GLU A 378 6.17 14.66 -12.32
CA GLU A 378 6.37 16.02 -11.77
C GLU A 378 7.38 16.06 -10.60
N PHE A 379 7.62 14.91 -9.94
CA PHE A 379 8.60 14.74 -8.87
C PHE A 379 9.77 13.84 -9.29
N SER A 380 9.98 13.64 -10.60
CA SER A 380 11.03 12.76 -11.12
C SER A 380 12.43 13.26 -10.76
N GLU A 381 12.58 14.57 -10.52
CA GLU A 381 13.80 15.18 -9.97
C GLU A 381 14.02 14.86 -8.47
N THR A 382 13.00 14.35 -7.77
CA THR A 382 12.99 14.12 -6.31
C THR A 382 12.94 12.66 -5.92
N PHE A 383 12.22 11.82 -6.66
CA PHE A 383 12.04 10.41 -6.35
C PHE A 383 12.59 9.52 -7.46
N LYS A 384 13.29 8.48 -7.04
CA LYS A 384 13.73 7.40 -7.92
C LYS A 384 12.91 6.16 -7.59
N LEU A 385 12.29 5.56 -8.60
CA LEU A 385 11.58 4.30 -8.45
C LEU A 385 12.59 3.17 -8.26
N GLU A 386 12.58 2.56 -7.08
CA GLU A 386 13.47 1.45 -6.71
C GLU A 386 12.79 0.09 -6.87
N LEU A 387 11.47 0.02 -6.60
CA LEU A 387 10.65 -1.13 -6.92
C LEU A 387 9.38 -0.68 -7.62
N SER A 388 9.19 -1.18 -8.84
CA SER A 388 8.00 -0.96 -9.64
C SER A 388 6.94 -2.01 -9.34
N VAL A 389 5.67 -1.58 -9.29
CA VAL A 389 4.54 -2.51 -9.27
C VAL A 389 4.42 -3.21 -10.63
N THR A 390 4.72 -2.54 -11.74
CA THR A 390 4.43 -2.95 -13.13
C THR A 390 5.14 -4.24 -13.58
N GLY A 391 6.13 -4.74 -12.82
CA GLY A 391 6.79 -6.04 -13.04
C GLY A 391 6.89 -6.91 -11.77
N GLY A 392 6.34 -6.46 -10.65
CA GLY A 392 6.44 -7.12 -9.36
C GLY A 392 5.32 -8.13 -9.09
N PRO A 393 5.40 -8.84 -7.95
CA PRO A 393 4.29 -9.65 -7.44
C PRO A 393 3.01 -8.83 -7.26
N PRO A 394 1.80 -9.45 -7.32
CA PRO A 394 0.53 -8.71 -7.21
C PRO A 394 0.43 -7.85 -5.96
N CYS A 395 0.88 -8.37 -4.81
CA CYS A 395 0.87 -7.69 -3.52
C CYS A 395 1.97 -6.62 -3.35
N ALA A 396 2.92 -6.50 -4.29
CA ALA A 396 4.01 -5.54 -4.19
C ALA A 396 3.50 -4.11 -4.36
N LYS A 397 4.03 -3.21 -3.53
CA LYS A 397 3.82 -1.77 -3.62
C LYS A 397 5.02 -1.10 -4.24
N SER A 398 4.82 0.07 -4.82
CA SER A 398 5.91 0.88 -5.34
C SER A 398 6.79 1.35 -4.19
N VAL A 399 8.11 1.26 -4.39
CA VAL A 399 9.12 1.73 -3.45
C VAL A 399 9.92 2.81 -4.16
N TYR A 400 10.00 3.96 -3.53
CA TYR A 400 10.80 5.07 -4.01
C TYR A 400 11.93 5.36 -3.02
N SER A 401 13.10 5.67 -3.55
CA SER A 401 14.14 6.39 -2.83
C SER A 401 14.08 7.86 -3.24
N ARG A 402 14.77 8.74 -2.50
CA ARG A 402 14.98 10.10 -3.01
C ARG A 402 16.16 10.14 -3.96
N GLN A 403 16.03 10.91 -5.03
CA GLN A 403 17.09 11.05 -6.03
C GLN A 403 18.35 11.69 -5.42
N GLY A 404 19.49 11.02 -5.52
CA GLY A 404 20.76 11.44 -4.92
C GLY A 404 21.11 10.75 -3.60
N LEU A 405 20.14 10.08 -2.94
CA LEU A 405 20.46 9.10 -1.90
C LEU A 405 21.14 7.87 -2.51
N ASP A 406 21.78 7.09 -1.63
CA ASP A 406 22.28 5.76 -1.96
C ASP A 406 21.20 4.97 -2.71
N SER A 407 21.52 4.54 -3.93
CA SER A 407 20.66 3.65 -4.69
C SER A 407 20.51 2.30 -3.99
N LEU A 408 19.56 1.47 -4.41
CA LEU A 408 19.50 0.09 -3.91
C LEU A 408 20.82 -0.67 -4.06
N ASP A 409 21.57 -0.40 -5.15
CA ASP A 409 22.89 -0.99 -5.37
C ASP A 409 23.89 -0.50 -4.31
N ASP A 410 23.94 0.82 -4.07
CA ASP A 410 24.84 1.43 -3.08
C ASP A 410 24.51 0.95 -1.66
N LEU A 411 23.22 0.89 -1.30
CA LEU A 411 22.75 0.35 -0.02
C LEU A 411 23.14 -1.12 0.14
N CYS A 412 23.08 -1.90 -0.95
CA CYS A 412 23.47 -3.30 -0.95
C CYS A 412 24.97 -3.47 -0.74
N GLU A 413 25.80 -2.68 -1.41
CA GLU A 413 27.25 -2.70 -1.23
C GLU A 413 27.66 -2.26 0.18
N GLN A 414 26.95 -1.29 0.77
CA GLN A 414 27.26 -0.80 2.12
C GLN A 414 26.79 -1.74 3.23
N LEU A 415 25.59 -2.32 3.13
CA LEU A 415 25.02 -3.18 4.19
C LEU A 415 25.39 -4.66 4.02
N PHE A 416 25.41 -5.16 2.79
CA PHE A 416 25.57 -6.58 2.47
C PHE A 416 26.55 -6.81 1.30
N PRO A 417 27.82 -6.35 1.40
CA PRO A 417 28.77 -6.48 0.31
C PRO A 417 29.04 -7.94 -0.03
N VAL A 418 28.88 -8.29 -1.31
CA VAL A 418 29.17 -9.64 -1.82
C VAL A 418 30.57 -9.64 -2.43
N LYS A 419 31.46 -10.45 -1.87
CA LYS A 419 32.83 -10.63 -2.37
C LYS A 419 32.97 -12.03 -2.97
N SER A 420 33.55 -12.11 -4.16
CA SER A 420 33.77 -13.40 -4.82
C SER A 420 34.59 -14.33 -3.92
N HIS A 421 34.19 -15.60 -3.84
CA HIS A 421 34.87 -16.64 -3.04
C HIS A 421 35.09 -16.28 -1.57
N SER A 422 34.22 -15.46 -0.97
CA SER A 422 34.23 -15.25 0.48
C SER A 422 32.84 -15.05 1.08
N LEU A 423 32.76 -15.27 2.40
CA LEU A 423 31.59 -14.94 3.21
C LEU A 423 31.76 -13.57 3.85
N THR A 424 30.75 -12.73 3.70
CA THR A 424 30.68 -11.44 4.37
C THR A 424 29.73 -11.50 5.55
N TYR A 425 30.13 -10.91 6.68
CA TYR A 425 29.42 -10.97 7.94
C TYR A 425 28.85 -9.59 8.28
N ALA A 426 27.54 -9.49 8.52
CA ALA A 426 26.88 -8.21 8.81
C ALA A 426 25.79 -8.36 9.90
N PRO A 427 25.54 -7.35 10.75
CA PRO A 427 26.35 -6.15 10.94
C PRO A 427 27.54 -6.40 11.90
N GLU A 428 28.71 -5.81 11.60
CA GLU A 428 29.96 -6.12 12.31
C GLU A 428 29.92 -5.86 13.82
N LYS A 429 29.28 -4.77 14.27
CA LYS A 429 29.22 -4.41 15.70
C LYS A 429 28.42 -5.44 16.49
N LEU A 430 27.22 -5.80 16.01
CA LEU A 430 26.37 -6.79 16.67
C LEU A 430 27.08 -8.14 16.77
N ILE A 431 27.81 -8.54 15.74
CA ILE A 431 28.56 -9.80 15.74
C ILE A 431 29.63 -9.80 16.83
N LYS A 432 30.37 -8.68 16.99
CA LYS A 432 31.34 -8.53 18.08
C LYS A 432 30.68 -8.66 19.44
N ASP A 433 29.52 -8.03 19.64
CA ASP A 433 28.78 -8.11 20.90
C ASP A 433 28.31 -9.55 21.19
N LEU A 434 27.66 -10.20 20.22
CA LEU A 434 27.13 -11.56 20.37
C LEU A 434 28.24 -12.57 20.66
N PHE A 435 29.39 -12.45 20.02
CA PHE A 435 30.54 -13.33 20.28
C PHE A 435 31.19 -13.08 21.65
N GLN A 436 31.11 -11.86 22.18
CA GLN A 436 31.57 -11.54 23.54
C GLN A 436 30.57 -12.04 24.59
N GLU A 437 29.27 -11.88 24.34
CA GLU A 437 28.18 -12.31 25.24
C GLU A 437 28.06 -13.84 25.32
N HIS A 438 28.32 -14.54 24.20
CA HIS A 438 28.06 -15.97 24.06
C HIS A 438 29.29 -16.75 23.57
N GLN A 439 30.07 -17.28 24.52
CA GLN A 439 31.21 -18.14 24.20
C GLN A 439 30.79 -19.40 23.43
N GLY A 440 31.56 -19.76 22.39
CA GLY A 440 31.29 -20.92 21.53
C GLY A 440 30.39 -20.63 20.32
N LEU A 441 29.67 -19.48 20.27
CA LEU A 441 28.82 -19.12 19.14
C LEU A 441 29.60 -19.03 17.82
N LYS A 442 30.81 -18.44 17.86
CA LYS A 442 31.67 -18.35 16.68
C LYS A 442 32.04 -19.73 16.12
N SER A 443 32.52 -20.63 16.99
CA SER A 443 32.90 -21.98 16.59
C SER A 443 31.71 -22.78 16.05
N LEU A 444 30.53 -22.62 16.66
CA LEU A 444 29.29 -23.21 16.18
C LEU A 444 28.95 -22.74 14.75
N MET A 445 29.06 -21.43 14.48
CA MET A 445 28.79 -20.89 13.16
C MET A 445 29.85 -21.29 12.13
N ASP A 446 31.12 -21.30 12.50
CA ASP A 446 32.23 -21.74 11.63
C ASP A 446 32.03 -23.20 11.19
N GLU A 447 31.55 -24.08 12.07
CA GLU A 447 31.22 -25.47 11.76
C GLU A 447 30.08 -25.59 10.74
N GLN A 448 29.00 -24.82 10.92
CA GLN A 448 27.84 -24.84 10.01
C GLN A 448 28.16 -24.25 8.63
N LEU A 449 29.17 -23.36 8.55
CA LEU A 449 29.51 -22.61 7.34
C LEU A 449 30.73 -23.16 6.60
N LYS A 450 31.34 -24.26 7.07
CA LYS A 450 32.58 -24.84 6.51
C LYS A 450 32.55 -25.11 5.00
N ASP A 451 31.39 -25.47 4.46
CA ASP A 451 31.20 -25.83 3.05
C ASP A 451 30.58 -24.68 2.23
N VAL A 452 30.62 -23.44 2.73
CA VAL A 452 30.06 -22.25 2.06
C VAL A 452 31.19 -21.32 1.64
N PHE A 453 31.24 -20.98 0.36
CA PHE A 453 32.37 -20.21 -0.20
C PHE A 453 32.00 -18.82 -0.72
N GLU A 454 30.73 -18.50 -0.98
CA GLU A 454 30.33 -17.20 -1.56
C GLU A 454 28.94 -16.79 -1.07
N GLY A 455 28.83 -15.69 -0.33
CA GLY A 455 27.56 -15.21 0.20
C GLY A 455 27.67 -14.21 1.35
N VAL A 456 26.52 -13.93 1.97
CA VAL A 456 26.38 -13.01 3.12
C VAL A 456 25.74 -13.74 4.29
N VAL A 457 26.29 -13.53 5.48
CA VAL A 457 25.83 -14.05 6.78
C VAL A 457 25.33 -12.87 7.60
N ILE A 458 24.01 -12.82 7.82
CA ILE A 458 23.33 -11.66 8.40
C ILE A 458 22.80 -12.00 9.79
N PHE A 459 23.45 -11.47 10.81
CA PHE A 459 23.09 -11.64 12.22
C PHE A 459 22.00 -10.66 12.65
N SER A 460 21.06 -11.15 13.43
CA SER A 460 20.08 -10.35 14.18
C SER A 460 19.87 -10.97 15.55
N ARG A 461 19.54 -10.17 16.57
CA ARG A 461 19.10 -10.73 17.86
C ARG A 461 17.77 -11.46 17.72
N SER A 462 16.90 -10.98 16.84
CA SER A 462 15.64 -11.64 16.49
C SER A 462 15.21 -11.25 15.08
N TRP A 463 15.31 -12.19 14.14
CA TRP A 463 14.75 -11.98 12.79
C TRP A 463 13.23 -11.88 12.83
N ALA A 464 12.58 -12.48 13.84
CA ALA A 464 11.15 -12.32 14.08
C ALA A 464 10.77 -10.84 14.24
N VAL A 465 11.51 -10.07 15.05
CA VAL A 465 11.26 -8.63 15.25
C VAL A 465 11.43 -7.85 13.95
N GLU A 466 12.47 -8.15 13.16
CA GLU A 466 12.72 -7.49 11.87
C GLU A 466 11.59 -7.73 10.85
N VAL A 467 10.93 -8.89 10.89
CA VAL A 467 9.80 -9.22 10.00
C VAL A 467 8.41 -8.95 10.60
N GLY A 468 8.36 -8.28 11.76
CA GLY A 468 7.13 -7.84 12.41
C GLY A 468 6.42 -8.90 13.26
N LEU A 469 7.15 -9.91 13.71
CA LEU A 469 6.71 -10.91 14.67
C LEU A 469 7.28 -10.62 16.06
N SER A 470 6.75 -11.30 17.07
CA SER A 470 7.21 -11.11 18.44
C SER A 470 8.50 -11.86 18.76
N GLU A 471 9.35 -11.25 19.59
CA GLU A 471 10.58 -11.88 20.09
C GLU A 471 10.27 -13.07 21.04
N ASN A 472 11.23 -13.99 21.13
CA ASN A 472 11.19 -15.13 22.04
C ASN A 472 12.45 -15.17 22.91
N GLN A 473 12.27 -15.19 24.24
CA GLN A 473 13.35 -15.13 25.25
C GLN A 473 14.25 -16.39 25.28
N GLY A 474 13.82 -17.49 24.65
CA GLY A 474 14.62 -18.70 24.49
C GLY A 474 15.69 -18.60 23.40
N ILE A 475 15.63 -17.57 22.56
CA ILE A 475 16.53 -17.34 21.43
C ILE A 475 17.71 -16.46 21.87
N ILE A 476 18.90 -16.85 21.44
CA ILE A 476 20.15 -16.12 21.62
C ILE A 476 20.30 -15.12 20.47
N CYS A 477 20.23 -15.63 19.23
CA CYS A 477 20.24 -14.83 18.02
C CYS A 477 19.69 -15.65 16.83
N ASP A 478 19.28 -14.95 15.78
CA ASP A 478 18.93 -15.53 14.49
C ASP A 478 19.98 -15.10 13.44
N VAL A 479 20.38 -16.00 12.55
CA VAL A 479 21.38 -15.76 11.50
C VAL A 479 20.82 -16.19 10.15
N LEU A 480 20.69 -15.25 9.23
CA LEU A 480 20.25 -15.52 7.86
C LEU A 480 21.47 -15.69 6.95
N LEU A 481 21.61 -16.87 6.37
CA LEU A 481 22.59 -17.17 5.33
C LEU A 481 21.97 -17.00 3.95
N VAL A 482 22.55 -16.11 3.15
CA VAL A 482 22.23 -15.95 1.73
C VAL A 482 23.48 -16.24 0.92
N ALA A 483 23.54 -17.42 0.30
CA ALA A 483 24.76 -17.92 -0.34
C ALA A 483 24.47 -18.62 -1.67
N LYS A 484 25.46 -18.56 -2.58
CA LYS A 484 25.37 -19.18 -3.90
C LYS A 484 25.36 -20.71 -3.80
N GLY A 485 24.60 -21.36 -4.67
CA GLY A 485 24.49 -22.82 -4.79
C GLY A 485 23.60 -23.47 -3.73
N ARG A 486 22.87 -22.70 -2.91
CA ARG A 486 21.94 -23.24 -1.90
C ARG A 486 20.74 -22.31 -1.70
N PRO A 487 19.61 -22.79 -1.13
CA PRO A 487 18.54 -21.91 -0.69
C PRO A 487 18.98 -21.06 0.51
N PRO A 488 18.33 -19.92 0.76
CA PRO A 488 18.52 -19.16 1.99
C PRO A 488 18.23 -20.00 3.24
N ILE A 489 19.07 -19.89 4.25
CA ILE A 489 18.94 -20.66 5.50
C ILE A 489 18.84 -19.70 6.68
N LEU A 490 17.81 -19.86 7.51
CA LEU A 490 17.65 -19.14 8.76
C LEU A 490 18.09 -20.04 9.91
N TYR A 491 19.28 -19.80 10.45
CA TYR A 491 19.74 -20.44 11.67
C TYR A 491 19.17 -19.71 12.89
N THR A 492 18.44 -20.41 13.73
CA THR A 492 17.93 -19.90 15.00
C THR A 492 18.75 -20.53 16.12
N VAL A 493 19.55 -19.74 16.82
CA VAL A 493 20.41 -20.22 17.91
C VAL A 493 19.67 -20.04 19.23
N CYS A 494 19.49 -21.12 19.98
CA CYS A 494 18.69 -21.15 21.21
C CYS A 494 19.48 -21.72 22.39
N LYS A 495 19.02 -21.42 23.60
CA LYS A 495 19.60 -21.94 24.86
C LYS A 495 19.27 -23.42 25.07
N HIS A 496 18.11 -23.86 24.59
CA HIS A 496 17.62 -25.23 24.64
C HIS A 496 16.62 -25.44 23.49
N ILE A 497 16.42 -26.68 23.04
CA ILE A 497 15.43 -27.01 22.00
C ILE A 497 14.07 -27.24 22.64
N SER A 498 13.02 -26.72 22.00
CA SER A 498 11.64 -27.07 22.30
C SER A 498 10.79 -26.95 21.02
N GLU A 499 9.62 -27.59 21.04
CA GLU A 499 8.63 -27.50 19.95
C GLU A 499 8.20 -26.05 19.68
N ASP A 500 8.04 -25.24 20.73
CA ASP A 500 7.71 -23.81 20.62
C ASP A 500 8.79 -23.03 19.85
N LEU A 501 10.06 -23.36 20.04
CA LEU A 501 11.17 -22.69 19.36
C LEU A 501 11.31 -23.12 17.90
N PHE A 502 10.96 -24.38 17.60
CA PHE A 502 10.83 -24.84 16.22
C PHE A 502 9.69 -24.10 15.50
N HIS A 503 8.52 -23.96 16.13
CA HIS A 503 7.42 -23.16 15.60
C HIS A 503 7.80 -21.69 15.40
N TYR A 504 8.57 -21.11 16.34
CA TYR A 504 9.13 -19.76 16.19
C TYR A 504 10.01 -19.66 14.94
N SER A 505 10.99 -20.56 14.77
CA SER A 505 11.94 -20.53 13.65
C SER A 505 11.22 -20.71 12.31
N ARG A 506 10.30 -21.69 12.23
CA ARG A 506 9.47 -21.94 11.05
C ARG A 506 8.60 -20.74 10.68
N ARG A 507 7.93 -20.14 11.67
CA ARG A 507 7.07 -18.95 11.45
C ARG A 507 7.88 -17.74 11.02
N THR A 508 9.08 -17.57 11.56
CA THR A 508 10.00 -16.50 11.18
C THR A 508 10.49 -16.67 9.75
N ALA A 509 10.90 -17.88 9.36
CA ALA A 509 11.29 -18.21 7.98
C ALA A 509 10.14 -17.97 6.99
N TRP A 510 8.92 -18.41 7.32
CA TRP A 510 7.72 -18.15 6.52
C TRP A 510 7.47 -16.66 6.32
N ARG A 511 7.44 -15.90 7.42
CA ARG A 511 7.17 -14.47 7.37
C ARG A 511 8.26 -13.70 6.64
N LEU A 512 9.52 -14.13 6.76
CA LEU A 512 10.63 -13.59 5.99
C LEU A 512 10.45 -13.82 4.49
N LYS A 513 10.13 -15.06 4.07
CA LYS A 513 9.83 -15.38 2.66
C LYS A 513 8.67 -14.54 2.12
N GLU A 514 7.58 -14.44 2.88
CA GLU A 514 6.41 -13.64 2.52
C GLU A 514 6.78 -12.16 2.34
N LYS A 515 7.57 -11.59 3.25
CA LYS A 515 8.03 -10.19 3.16
C LYS A 515 8.96 -9.97 1.97
N LEU A 516 9.91 -10.87 1.72
CA LEU A 516 10.83 -10.78 0.58
C LEU A 516 10.07 -10.75 -0.75
N VAL A 517 9.01 -11.53 -0.87
CA VAL A 517 8.17 -11.55 -2.09
C VAL A 517 7.22 -10.35 -2.12
N ASN A 518 6.34 -10.22 -1.13
CA ASN A 518 5.21 -9.28 -1.18
C ASN A 518 5.62 -7.83 -0.88
N THR A 519 6.68 -7.60 -0.10
CA THR A 519 7.19 -6.25 0.20
C THR A 519 8.46 -5.95 -0.59
N GLY A 520 9.40 -6.90 -0.63
CA GLY A 520 10.68 -6.75 -1.34
C GLY A 520 10.58 -6.93 -2.86
N GLY A 521 9.47 -7.47 -3.38
CA GLY A 521 9.26 -7.65 -4.80
C GLY A 521 10.04 -8.83 -5.41
N TYR A 522 10.54 -9.76 -4.61
CA TYR A 522 11.30 -10.90 -5.12
C TYR A 522 10.41 -11.81 -5.99
N THR A 523 10.82 -12.00 -7.24
CA THR A 523 9.99 -12.70 -8.24
C THR A 523 10.45 -14.12 -8.55
N HIS A 524 11.57 -14.64 -8.04
CA HIS A 524 12.04 -15.99 -8.36
C HIS A 524 11.47 -17.03 -7.38
N LYS A 525 11.63 -18.33 -7.67
CA LYS A 525 11.32 -19.40 -6.70
C LYS A 525 12.12 -19.16 -5.42
N LEU A 526 11.46 -19.16 -4.27
CA LEU A 526 12.06 -18.83 -2.99
C LEU A 526 11.49 -19.73 -1.89
N CYS A 527 12.38 -20.35 -1.14
CA CYS A 527 12.10 -20.91 0.18
C CYS A 527 13.14 -20.36 1.17
N VAL A 528 12.81 -20.34 2.46
CA VAL A 528 13.77 -20.02 3.53
C VAL A 528 13.79 -21.22 4.45
N ILE A 529 14.93 -21.90 4.55
CA ILE A 529 15.07 -23.13 5.31
C ILE A 529 15.38 -22.81 6.78
N PRO A 530 14.48 -23.07 7.73
CA PRO A 530 14.78 -22.90 9.15
C PRO A 530 15.71 -24.03 9.63
N LYS A 531 16.71 -23.69 10.44
CA LYS A 531 17.58 -24.62 11.15
C LYS A 531 17.75 -24.19 12.59
N LEU A 532 17.48 -25.09 13.53
CA LEU A 532 17.60 -24.80 14.95
C LEU A 532 18.98 -25.27 15.45
N LEU A 533 19.70 -24.40 16.16
CA LEU A 533 21.00 -24.70 16.75
C LEU A 533 20.96 -24.46 18.27
N THR A 534 21.77 -25.20 19.03
CA THR A 534 21.90 -25.04 20.49
C THR A 534 23.26 -24.51 20.90
N LEU A 535 23.28 -23.69 21.96
CA LEU A 535 24.52 -23.25 22.60
C LEU A 535 24.44 -23.46 24.13
N PRO A 536 25.32 -24.30 24.73
CA PRO A 536 26.39 -25.09 24.08
C PRO A 536 25.83 -26.19 23.16
N PRO A 537 26.62 -26.67 22.17
CA PRO A 537 26.17 -27.70 21.24
C PRO A 537 25.77 -28.96 21.98
N SER A 538 24.53 -29.41 21.82
CA SER A 538 24.08 -30.71 22.34
C SER A 538 24.10 -31.76 21.23
N TYR A 539 24.86 -32.83 21.43
CA TYR A 539 24.92 -33.98 20.51
C TYR A 539 23.77 -35.00 20.72
N ASN A 540 22.88 -34.76 21.69
CA ASN A 540 21.93 -35.76 22.21
C ASN A 540 20.48 -35.61 21.74
N TYR A 541 20.18 -34.74 20.77
CA TYR A 541 18.83 -34.67 20.20
C TYR A 541 18.84 -35.42 18.86
N GLY A 542 18.17 -36.57 18.85
CA GLY A 542 18.04 -37.44 17.69
C GLY A 542 17.30 -36.80 16.53
N GLU A 543 17.27 -37.53 15.41
CA GLU A 543 16.68 -37.19 14.10
C GLU A 543 15.24 -36.61 14.10
N GLU A 544 14.55 -36.58 15.25
CA GLU A 544 13.18 -36.05 15.41
C GLU A 544 13.04 -34.55 15.13
N TRP A 545 14.04 -33.72 15.44
CA TRP A 545 13.94 -32.26 15.37
C TRP A 545 14.87 -31.61 14.33
N ASP A 546 15.85 -32.35 13.83
CA ASP A 546 16.61 -32.02 12.61
C ASP A 546 15.83 -32.51 11.38
N LEU A 547 14.55 -32.11 11.30
CA LEU A 547 13.77 -32.28 10.08
C LEU A 547 14.59 -31.60 8.99
N ASN A 548 15.10 -32.40 8.06
CA ASN A 548 15.84 -31.88 6.91
C ASN A 548 14.82 -31.23 5.97
N VAL A 549 14.26 -30.09 6.39
CA VAL A 549 13.19 -29.33 5.71
C VAL A 549 13.59 -29.07 4.27
N GLN A 550 14.89 -28.92 4.01
CA GLN A 550 15.43 -28.81 2.67
C GLN A 550 15.09 -30.01 1.76
N LYS A 551 15.08 -31.24 2.28
CA LYS A 551 14.67 -32.45 1.53
C LYS A 551 13.17 -32.50 1.22
N LEU A 552 12.36 -31.68 1.91
CA LEU A 552 10.91 -31.60 1.65
C LEU A 552 10.60 -30.80 0.39
N TYR A 553 11.54 -29.98 -0.10
CA TYR A 553 11.40 -29.18 -1.30
C TYR A 553 11.91 -29.92 -2.55
N PRO A 554 11.39 -29.59 -3.75
CA PRO A 554 11.90 -30.14 -5.00
C PRO A 554 13.39 -29.86 -5.15
N GLN A 555 14.09 -30.76 -5.84
CA GLN A 555 15.51 -30.55 -6.14
C GLN A 555 15.70 -29.21 -6.87
N ASN A 556 16.68 -28.43 -6.41
CA ASN A 556 17.01 -27.11 -6.93
C ASN A 556 15.98 -25.98 -6.66
N TYR A 557 14.90 -26.23 -5.91
CA TYR A 557 13.92 -25.19 -5.56
C TYR A 557 14.57 -24.13 -4.66
N GLY A 558 14.45 -22.85 -5.07
CA GLY A 558 15.01 -21.73 -4.32
C GLY A 558 16.54 -21.61 -4.36
N LEU A 559 17.24 -22.33 -5.24
CA LEU A 559 18.70 -22.20 -5.36
C LEU A 559 19.12 -20.80 -5.80
N ILE A 560 20.10 -20.26 -5.09
CA ILE A 560 20.66 -18.95 -5.37
C ILE A 560 21.85 -19.07 -6.33
N ASN A 561 21.82 -18.31 -7.42
CA ASN A 561 22.90 -18.08 -8.37
C ASN A 561 23.33 -16.60 -8.34
N SER A 562 24.32 -16.22 -9.13
CA SER A 562 24.85 -14.84 -9.10
C SER A 562 23.82 -13.78 -9.52
N VAL A 563 22.86 -14.11 -10.39
CA VAL A 563 21.83 -13.16 -10.85
C VAL A 563 20.75 -12.97 -9.77
N ASN A 564 20.21 -14.06 -9.24
CA ASN A 564 19.12 -13.96 -8.27
C ASN A 564 19.61 -13.63 -6.83
N LEU A 565 20.91 -13.78 -6.53
CA LEU A 565 21.52 -13.34 -5.28
C LEU A 565 21.35 -11.84 -5.08
N LYS A 566 21.72 -11.04 -6.09
CA LYS A 566 21.58 -9.58 -6.05
C LYS A 566 20.12 -9.16 -5.88
N ASN A 567 19.21 -9.77 -6.65
CA ASN A 567 17.78 -9.51 -6.55
C ASN A 567 17.22 -9.84 -5.16
N LEU A 568 17.72 -10.89 -4.52
CA LEU A 568 17.31 -11.29 -3.17
C LEU A 568 17.82 -10.30 -2.12
N LEU A 569 19.07 -9.84 -2.24
CA LEU A 569 19.63 -8.83 -1.35
C LEU A 569 18.91 -7.48 -1.50
N HIS A 570 18.59 -7.05 -2.73
CA HIS A 570 17.76 -5.86 -2.97
C HIS A 570 16.38 -5.98 -2.29
N SER A 571 15.74 -7.15 -2.46
CA SER A 571 14.44 -7.43 -1.81
C SER A 571 14.57 -7.36 -0.29
N LEU A 572 15.68 -7.85 0.26
CA LEU A 572 15.94 -7.83 1.69
C LEU A 572 16.17 -6.40 2.22
N ILE A 573 16.92 -5.57 1.50
CA ILE A 573 17.11 -4.15 1.83
C ILE A 573 15.77 -3.43 1.87
N ILE A 574 14.92 -3.64 0.87
CA ILE A 574 13.58 -3.07 0.87
C ILE A 574 12.81 -3.53 2.12
N VAL A 575 12.82 -4.82 2.45
CA VAL A 575 12.13 -5.36 3.64
C VAL A 575 12.62 -4.72 4.94
N LEU A 576 13.92 -4.49 5.09
CA LEU A 576 14.52 -3.94 6.31
C LEU A 576 14.35 -2.41 6.42
N LEU A 577 14.46 -1.69 5.30
CA LEU A 577 14.55 -0.23 5.28
C LEU A 577 13.21 0.45 4.94
N ASN A 578 12.17 -0.28 4.50
CA ASN A 578 10.93 0.36 4.08
C ASN A 578 10.16 1.04 5.23
N PHE A 579 9.50 2.14 4.90
CA PHE A 579 8.45 2.77 5.68
C PHE A 579 7.40 3.41 4.79
N LYS A 580 6.15 3.53 5.27
CA LYS A 580 5.10 4.22 4.52
C LYS A 580 5.44 5.72 4.41
N SER A 581 5.47 6.24 3.19
CA SER A 581 5.77 7.65 2.94
C SER A 581 4.70 8.56 3.55
N PHE A 582 5.12 9.69 4.13
CA PHE A 582 4.17 10.73 4.57
C PHE A 582 3.49 11.45 3.40
N LEU A 583 4.07 11.36 2.20
CA LEU A 583 3.49 11.89 0.98
C LEU A 583 2.44 10.94 0.37
N SER A 584 2.31 9.71 0.86
CA SER A 584 1.26 8.82 0.37
C SER A 584 -0.14 9.43 0.51
N ASP A 585 -0.38 10.08 1.65
CA ASP A 585 -1.65 10.76 1.93
C ASP A 585 -1.77 12.02 1.03
N SER A 586 -0.65 12.68 0.69
CA SER A 586 -0.62 13.84 -0.22
C SER A 586 -0.65 13.50 -1.71
N VAL A 587 -0.39 12.26 -2.13
CA VAL A 587 -0.51 11.85 -3.54
C VAL A 587 -1.81 11.07 -3.77
N GLY A 588 -2.49 10.64 -2.70
CA GLY A 588 -3.73 9.85 -2.79
C GLY A 588 -3.50 8.36 -3.08
N PHE A 589 -2.24 7.92 -3.06
CA PHE A 589 -1.84 6.54 -3.28
C PHE A 589 -0.72 6.14 -2.31
N GLU A 590 -0.75 4.91 -1.83
CA GLU A 590 0.26 4.41 -0.90
C GLU A 590 1.52 3.97 -1.63
N PHE A 591 2.67 4.50 -1.18
CA PHE A 591 3.99 4.06 -1.63
C PHE A 591 4.97 4.05 -0.45
N LEU A 592 6.03 3.25 -0.59
CA LEU A 592 7.04 3.08 0.45
C LEU A 592 8.28 3.92 0.13
N ASN A 593 8.93 4.42 1.18
CA ASN A 593 10.26 5.03 1.11
C ASN A 593 11.28 4.19 1.88
N LEU A 594 12.56 4.40 1.63
CA LEU A 594 13.67 3.73 2.32
C LEU A 594 14.31 4.64 3.38
N LEU A 595 14.61 4.06 4.54
CA LEU A 595 15.42 4.69 5.59
C LEU A 595 16.86 4.92 5.11
N THR A 596 17.54 5.91 5.69
CA THR A 596 18.99 6.05 5.52
C THR A 596 19.73 5.00 6.35
N ILE A 597 21.00 4.76 6.04
CA ILE A 597 21.84 3.82 6.81
C ILE A 597 21.97 4.25 8.27
N GLU A 598 22.15 5.54 8.56
CA GLU A 598 22.21 6.05 9.94
C GLU A 598 20.92 5.75 10.71
N GLN A 599 19.75 5.96 10.07
CA GLN A 599 18.46 5.65 10.68
C GLN A 599 18.30 4.15 10.92
N TYR A 600 18.73 3.31 9.98
CA TYR A 600 18.67 1.86 10.11
C TYR A 600 19.62 1.33 11.21
N GLN A 601 20.84 1.85 11.30
CA GLN A 601 21.81 1.48 12.35
C GLN A 601 21.29 1.85 13.73
N LEU A 602 20.66 3.03 13.88
CA LEU A 602 20.02 3.46 15.12
C LEU A 602 18.91 2.48 15.58
N LEU A 603 18.16 1.91 14.63
CA LEU A 603 17.08 0.96 14.90
C LEU A 603 17.55 -0.48 15.14
N SER A 604 18.73 -0.86 14.65
CA SER A 604 19.23 -2.24 14.71
C SER A 604 20.26 -2.45 15.83
N GLU A 605 21.14 -1.49 16.08
CA GLU A 605 22.27 -1.66 17.01
C GLU A 605 21.94 -1.22 18.45
N ASN A 606 21.18 -0.12 18.61
CA ASN A 606 21.03 0.55 19.90
C ASN A 606 19.81 0.08 20.71
N LEU A 607 18.84 -0.58 20.07
CA LEU A 607 17.57 -0.93 20.69
C LEU A 607 17.73 -1.92 21.87
N HIS A 608 18.64 -2.89 21.77
CA HIS A 608 18.84 -3.88 22.84
C HIS A 608 19.83 -3.42 23.92
N LYS A 609 20.67 -2.41 23.63
CA LYS A 609 21.70 -1.93 24.56
C LYS A 609 21.23 -0.77 25.42
N THR A 610 20.40 0.11 24.84
CA THR A 610 20.19 1.44 25.36
C THR A 610 18.70 1.71 25.58
N LYS A 611 18.25 1.56 26.82
CA LYS A 611 16.87 1.86 27.23
C LYS A 611 16.60 3.37 27.23
N LYS A 612 17.58 4.20 27.58
CA LYS A 612 17.50 5.66 27.57
C LYS A 612 18.42 6.25 26.51
N LEU A 613 17.87 6.98 25.53
CA LEU A 613 18.67 7.52 24.43
C LEU A 613 18.21 8.93 24.03
N TYR A 614 19.17 9.82 23.75
CA TYR A 614 18.89 11.12 23.16
C TYR A 614 19.29 11.11 21.68
N VAL A 615 18.35 11.46 20.80
CA VAL A 615 18.58 11.49 19.36
C VAL A 615 18.54 12.94 18.89
N TYR A 616 19.71 13.44 18.50
CA TYR A 616 19.87 14.76 17.91
C TYR A 616 19.78 14.63 16.39
N GLY A 617 19.17 15.61 15.73
CA GLY A 617 19.20 15.67 14.29
C GLY A 617 18.74 17.02 13.79
N LEU A 618 19.25 17.42 12.64
CA LEU A 618 18.83 18.65 11.97
C LEU A 618 17.36 18.54 11.49
N PRO A 619 16.73 19.68 11.16
CA PRO A 619 15.47 19.66 10.43
C PRO A 619 15.59 18.80 9.16
N GLY A 620 14.58 17.98 8.87
CA GLY A 620 14.56 17.15 7.67
C GLY A 620 15.40 15.85 7.71
N THR A 621 16.01 15.50 8.85
CA THR A 621 16.75 14.22 9.03
C THR A 621 15.86 13.00 9.30
N GLY A 622 14.54 13.18 9.39
CA GLY A 622 13.60 12.06 9.56
C GLY A 622 13.40 11.54 10.98
N LYS A 623 13.75 12.31 12.02
CA LYS A 623 13.57 11.95 13.45
C LYS A 623 12.22 11.30 13.77
N THR A 624 11.10 11.90 13.36
CA THR A 624 9.76 11.34 13.61
C THR A 624 9.52 10.00 12.92
N VAL A 625 10.14 9.73 11.76
CA VAL A 625 10.09 8.38 11.12
C VAL A 625 10.74 7.36 12.05
N VAL A 626 11.94 7.68 12.55
CA VAL A 626 12.68 6.82 13.48
C VAL A 626 11.86 6.60 14.74
N ALA A 627 11.28 7.65 15.34
CA ALA A 627 10.43 7.54 16.51
C ALA A 627 9.28 6.54 16.32
N LEU A 628 8.57 6.60 15.18
CA LEU A 628 7.49 5.66 14.86
C LEU A 628 8.00 4.23 14.65
N LYS A 629 9.14 4.05 13.97
CA LYS A 629 9.75 2.73 13.75
C LYS A 629 10.25 2.09 15.05
N VAL A 630 10.80 2.88 15.98
CA VAL A 630 11.20 2.43 17.32
C VAL A 630 9.99 1.90 18.07
N ILE A 631 8.85 2.60 18.03
CA ILE A 631 7.60 2.16 18.67
C ILE A 631 7.15 0.80 18.12
N GLU A 632 7.19 0.62 16.80
CA GLU A 632 6.86 -0.67 16.15
C GLU A 632 7.79 -1.79 16.64
N LYS A 633 9.11 -1.55 16.68
CA LYS A 633 10.08 -2.55 17.13
C LYS A 633 9.93 -2.88 18.62
N ILE A 634 9.78 -1.89 19.50
CA ILE A 634 9.56 -2.10 20.95
C ILE A 634 8.33 -2.98 21.18
N ARG A 635 7.24 -2.72 20.45
CA ARG A 635 6.02 -3.53 20.59
C ARG A 635 6.22 -4.99 20.22
N ASN A 636 7.01 -5.24 19.18
CA ASN A 636 7.33 -6.59 18.74
C ASN A 636 8.25 -7.30 19.74
N MET A 637 9.27 -6.63 20.25
CA MET A 637 10.19 -7.17 21.26
C MET A 637 9.48 -7.56 22.56
N PHE A 638 8.70 -6.65 23.13
CA PHE A 638 8.10 -6.83 24.46
C PHE A 638 6.65 -7.32 24.44
N LYS A 639 6.10 -7.63 23.26
CA LYS A 639 4.69 -8.02 23.05
C LYS A 639 3.72 -7.00 23.65
N CYS A 640 4.05 -5.71 23.52
CA CYS A 640 3.30 -4.64 24.15
C CYS A 640 1.96 -4.35 23.46
N LYS A 641 0.92 -4.18 24.27
CA LYS A 641 -0.34 -3.56 23.87
C LYS A 641 -0.13 -2.07 23.60
N GLN A 642 -1.03 -1.49 22.81
CA GLN A 642 -0.96 -0.08 22.42
C GLN A 642 -0.85 0.88 23.62
N GLN A 643 -1.54 0.57 24.73
CA GLN A 643 -1.54 1.37 25.95
C GLN A 643 -0.24 1.32 26.77
N GLU A 644 0.66 0.38 26.46
CA GLU A 644 1.92 0.24 27.19
C GLU A 644 3.05 1.09 26.60
N VAL A 645 2.84 1.67 25.41
CA VAL A 645 3.78 2.58 24.76
C VAL A 645 3.14 3.96 24.61
N LEU A 646 3.81 4.99 25.10
CA LEU A 646 3.34 6.37 25.10
C LEU A 646 4.23 7.25 24.23
N TYR A 647 3.63 7.91 23.25
CA TYR A 647 4.25 8.97 22.46
C TYR A 647 3.81 10.34 22.99
N ILE A 648 4.78 11.20 23.30
CA ILE A 648 4.54 12.53 23.86
C ILE A 648 5.12 13.59 22.92
N CYS A 649 4.32 14.60 22.61
CA CYS A 649 4.76 15.80 21.89
C CYS A 649 4.08 17.07 22.44
N GLU A 650 4.47 18.26 22.00
CA GLU A 650 3.79 19.51 22.41
C GLU A 650 2.59 19.83 21.49
N ASN A 651 2.68 19.44 20.21
CA ASN A 651 1.76 19.86 19.15
C ASN A 651 0.55 18.91 18.97
N LYS A 652 -0.68 19.45 19.05
CA LYS A 652 -1.92 18.67 18.92
C LYS A 652 -2.09 18.01 17.52
N PRO A 653 -1.90 18.72 16.39
CA PRO A 653 -1.87 18.09 15.08
C PRO A 653 -0.89 16.92 14.94
N LEU A 654 0.35 17.04 15.42
CA LEU A 654 1.33 15.95 15.41
C LEU A 654 0.83 14.74 16.23
N LYS A 655 0.28 15.00 17.43
CA LYS A 655 -0.36 13.97 18.25
C LYS A 655 -1.51 13.27 17.53
N ASP A 656 -2.37 14.04 16.85
CA ASP A 656 -3.51 13.48 16.10
C ASP A 656 -3.02 12.66 14.88
N PHE A 657 -1.94 13.10 14.21
CA PHE A 657 -1.25 12.35 13.15
C PHE A 657 -0.72 11.00 13.63
N VAL A 658 0.03 10.97 14.75
CA VAL A 658 0.57 9.72 15.31
C VAL A 658 -0.55 8.80 15.79
N ARG A 659 -1.62 9.36 16.39
CA ARG A 659 -2.78 8.59 16.84
C ARG A 659 -3.46 7.82 15.69
N LYS A 660 -3.54 8.40 14.48
CA LYS A 660 -4.12 7.73 13.31
C LYS A 660 -3.36 6.46 12.91
N LYS A 661 -2.07 6.34 13.24
CA LYS A 661 -1.27 5.15 12.92
C LYS A 661 -1.63 3.95 13.80
N ASN A 662 -2.35 4.17 14.90
CA ASN A 662 -2.81 3.12 15.82
C ASN A 662 -1.70 2.22 16.38
N ILE A 663 -0.47 2.75 16.51
CA ILE A 663 0.68 1.98 17.02
C ILE A 663 0.98 2.20 18.51
N CYS A 664 0.53 3.31 19.11
CA CYS A 664 0.76 3.66 20.52
C CYS A 664 -0.36 4.59 21.04
N GLN A 665 -0.31 4.94 22.33
CA GLN A 665 -1.03 6.10 22.84
C GLN A 665 -0.24 7.38 22.51
N ALA A 666 -0.88 8.36 21.89
CA ALA A 666 -0.28 9.66 21.59
C ALA A 666 -0.95 10.77 22.41
N VAL A 667 -0.17 11.54 23.17
CA VAL A 667 -0.67 12.61 24.05
C VAL A 667 0.15 13.88 23.92
N THR A 668 -0.44 15.03 24.26
CA THR A 668 0.35 16.24 24.45
C THR A 668 1.01 16.24 25.82
N ARG A 669 2.13 16.93 26.01
CA ARG A 669 2.78 17.11 27.33
C ARG A 669 1.79 17.56 28.41
N VAL A 670 0.89 18.51 28.09
CA VAL A 670 -0.11 19.00 29.05
C VAL A 670 -1.05 17.88 29.49
N ALA A 671 -1.51 17.04 28.56
CA ALA A 671 -2.34 15.88 28.90
C ALA A 671 -1.54 14.83 29.68
N PHE A 672 -0.27 14.62 29.30
CA PHE A 672 0.64 13.73 30.00
C PHE A 672 0.82 14.13 31.47
N LEU A 673 0.99 15.40 31.78
CA LEU A 673 1.13 15.86 33.17
C LEU A 673 -0.17 15.69 33.97
N LYS A 674 -1.33 15.96 33.35
CA LYS A 674 -2.66 15.90 34.01
C LYS A 674 -3.16 14.48 34.32
N ASN A 675 -2.81 13.50 33.49
CA ASN A 675 -3.36 12.15 33.58
C ASN A 675 -2.41 11.17 34.28
N SER A 676 -2.95 10.06 34.78
CA SER A 676 -2.19 8.90 35.27
C SER A 676 -2.01 7.84 34.19
N TYR A 677 -0.85 7.17 34.19
CA TYR A 677 -0.45 6.22 33.15
C TYR A 677 0.05 4.90 33.75
N SER A 678 -0.79 4.24 34.53
CA SER A 678 -0.43 3.03 35.29
C SER A 678 -0.01 1.83 34.45
N TYR A 679 -0.35 1.81 33.15
CA TYR A 679 -0.01 0.70 32.25
C TYR A 679 1.18 1.01 31.32
N VAL A 680 1.68 2.25 31.33
CA VAL A 680 2.76 2.66 30.41
C VAL A 680 4.08 2.11 30.90
N LYS A 681 4.79 1.44 29.98
CA LYS A 681 6.12 0.85 30.20
C LYS A 681 7.19 1.58 29.39
N HIS A 682 6.84 2.09 28.21
CA HIS A 682 7.78 2.69 27.28
C HIS A 682 7.30 4.08 26.86
N ILE A 683 8.22 5.05 26.79
CA ILE A 683 7.94 6.44 26.48
C ILE A 683 8.87 6.90 25.36
N ILE A 684 8.28 7.48 24.31
CA ILE A 684 8.98 8.13 23.22
C ILE A 684 8.55 9.59 23.19
N ILE A 685 9.51 10.50 23.24
CA ILE A 685 9.25 11.94 23.33
C ILE A 685 9.82 12.61 22.09
N ASP A 686 8.97 13.33 21.37
CA ASP A 686 9.33 14.04 20.14
C ASP A 686 9.23 15.56 20.36
N GLU A 687 10.16 16.30 19.75
CA GLU A 687 10.27 17.76 19.88
C GLU A 687 10.36 18.24 21.35
N ALA A 688 11.09 17.50 22.20
CA ALA A 688 11.13 17.73 23.64
C ALA A 688 11.72 19.09 24.03
N GLN A 689 12.55 19.69 23.16
CA GLN A 689 13.08 21.04 23.36
C GLN A 689 11.98 22.12 23.32
N ASN A 690 10.80 21.83 22.80
CA ASN A 690 9.65 22.75 22.76
C ASN A 690 8.72 22.62 23.99
N PHE A 691 9.04 21.73 24.93
CA PHE A 691 8.20 21.44 26.09
C PHE A 691 8.32 22.56 27.12
N ARG A 692 7.24 22.85 27.86
CA ARG A 692 7.25 23.84 28.94
C ARG A 692 7.34 23.18 30.32
N ASN A 693 8.18 23.73 31.18
CA ASN A 693 8.32 23.25 32.57
C ASN A 693 7.25 23.80 33.54
N GLU A 694 6.52 24.85 33.15
CA GLU A 694 5.57 25.58 34.04
C GLU A 694 4.44 24.71 34.62
N ASN A 695 4.10 23.59 33.97
CA ASN A 695 2.97 22.73 34.38
C ASN A 695 3.41 21.53 35.23
N GLY A 696 4.67 21.46 35.64
CA GLY A 696 5.27 20.36 36.38
C GLY A 696 6.40 19.66 35.62
N ASP A 697 7.21 18.91 36.38
CA ASP A 697 8.37 18.19 35.88
C ASP A 697 7.97 16.96 35.07
N TRP A 698 7.80 17.17 33.77
CA TRP A 698 7.45 16.10 32.84
C TRP A 698 8.60 15.10 32.67
N TYR A 699 9.85 15.54 32.82
CA TYR A 699 11.02 14.71 32.59
C TYR A 699 11.18 13.70 33.71
N GLN A 700 11.08 14.14 34.96
CA GLN A 700 11.08 13.25 36.11
C GLN A 700 9.88 12.30 36.07
N LYS A 701 8.68 12.79 35.73
CA LYS A 701 7.51 11.91 35.55
C LYS A 701 7.74 10.82 34.51
N ALA A 702 8.38 11.15 33.39
CA ALA A 702 8.69 10.16 32.35
C ALA A 702 9.73 9.14 32.86
N LEU A 703 10.76 9.59 33.56
CA LEU A 703 11.77 8.74 34.18
C LEU A 703 11.17 7.77 35.21
N ASP A 704 10.30 8.27 36.09
CA ASP A 704 9.65 7.49 37.14
C ASP A 704 8.78 6.38 36.54
N LEU A 705 8.02 6.69 35.47
CA LEU A 705 7.20 5.69 34.78
C LEU A 705 8.05 4.62 34.08
N THR A 706 9.15 5.00 33.43
CA THR A 706 10.02 4.03 32.75
C THR A 706 10.98 3.30 33.69
N SER A 707 11.16 3.78 34.92
CA SER A 707 12.08 3.17 35.91
C SER A 707 11.32 2.66 37.15
N SER A 708 10.01 2.48 37.03
CA SER A 708 9.15 2.06 38.14
C SER A 708 9.62 0.70 38.70
N PRO A 709 9.70 0.54 40.03
CA PRO A 709 10.00 -0.75 40.67
C PRO A 709 9.02 -1.87 40.33
N GLU A 710 7.83 -1.54 39.82
CA GLU A 710 6.82 -2.50 39.37
C GLU A 710 7.20 -3.17 38.05
N LEU A 711 8.15 -2.62 37.30
CA LEU A 711 8.65 -3.19 36.06
C LEU A 711 9.74 -4.22 36.34
N SER A 712 9.70 -5.34 35.62
CA SER A 712 10.75 -6.37 35.70
C SER A 712 12.11 -5.86 35.19
N GLU A 713 12.09 -4.87 34.30
CA GLU A 713 13.27 -4.17 33.79
C GLU A 713 12.92 -2.73 33.40
N PRO A 714 13.90 -1.81 33.34
CA PRO A 714 13.66 -0.45 32.88
C PRO A 714 13.04 -0.40 31.48
N GLY A 715 11.98 0.38 31.38
CA GLY A 715 11.32 0.77 30.16
C GLY A 715 12.18 1.63 29.23
N PHE A 716 11.70 1.85 28.01
CA PHE A 716 12.41 2.68 27.04
C PHE A 716 12.05 4.14 27.24
N LEU A 717 13.04 5.03 27.25
CA LEU A 717 12.89 6.47 27.26
C LEU A 717 13.76 7.08 26.16
N TRP A 718 13.20 7.26 24.97
CA TRP A 718 13.92 7.89 23.86
C TRP A 718 13.40 9.29 23.62
N ILE A 719 14.33 10.25 23.51
CA ILE A 719 14.03 11.67 23.42
C ILE A 719 14.65 12.24 22.15
N PHE A 720 13.81 12.67 21.22
CA PHE A 720 14.21 13.28 19.96
C PHE A 720 14.26 14.80 20.10
N LEU A 721 15.38 15.39 19.66
CA LEU A 721 15.72 16.79 19.92
C LEU A 721 16.13 17.53 18.64
N ASP A 722 15.58 18.73 18.46
CA ASP A 722 15.95 19.69 17.42
C ASP A 722 16.20 21.09 18.01
N TYR A 723 17.33 21.25 18.70
CA TYR A 723 17.66 22.49 19.41
C TYR A 723 17.73 23.73 18.51
N LEU A 724 18.04 23.57 17.23
CA LEU A 724 18.15 24.72 16.30
C LEU A 724 16.77 25.29 15.96
N GLN A 725 15.69 24.54 16.19
CA GLN A 725 14.31 24.99 16.08
C GLN A 725 13.73 25.54 17.39
N THR A 726 14.54 25.81 18.42
CA THR A 726 14.04 26.33 19.71
C THR A 726 13.56 27.78 19.58
N THR A 727 12.25 27.97 19.44
CA THR A 727 11.62 29.28 19.17
C THR A 727 11.25 30.08 20.42
N HIS A 728 11.90 29.81 21.55
CA HIS A 728 11.55 30.40 22.85
C HIS A 728 12.73 30.45 23.83
N CYS A 729 12.58 31.26 24.87
CA CYS A 729 13.56 31.40 25.96
C CYS A 729 13.09 30.78 27.29
N PHE A 730 11.91 30.16 27.35
CA PHE A 730 11.42 29.53 28.59
C PHE A 730 12.16 28.22 28.92
N SER A 731 12.14 27.85 30.20
CA SER A 731 12.72 26.59 30.67
C SER A 731 11.95 25.38 30.13
N THR A 732 12.68 24.42 29.57
CA THR A 732 12.12 23.24 28.91
C THR A 732 11.83 22.08 29.86
N GLY A 733 12.49 22.03 31.01
CA GLY A 733 12.49 20.86 31.90
C GLY A 733 13.42 19.73 31.42
N LEU A 734 14.16 19.92 30.33
CA LEU A 734 15.24 19.01 29.95
C LEU A 734 16.43 19.16 30.92
N PRO A 735 17.17 18.08 31.21
CA PRO A 735 18.41 18.16 31.95
C PRO A 735 19.48 18.97 31.18
N GLU A 736 20.57 19.31 31.87
CA GLU A 736 21.70 20.00 31.24
C GLU A 736 22.25 19.14 30.08
N PRO A 737 22.65 19.72 28.94
CA PRO A 737 23.10 18.92 27.80
C PRO A 737 24.25 17.95 28.10
N ARG A 738 25.12 18.27 29.06
CA ARG A 738 26.20 17.38 29.53
C ARG A 738 25.69 16.07 30.14
N GLN A 739 24.45 16.07 30.64
CA GLN A 739 23.76 14.92 31.22
C GLN A 739 22.95 14.13 30.17
N HIS A 740 22.92 14.59 28.92
CA HIS A 740 22.38 13.78 27.85
C HIS A 740 23.46 12.78 27.46
N ASP A 741 23.28 11.55 27.91
CA ASP A 741 24.13 10.40 27.62
C ASP A 741 23.28 9.13 27.77
N PRO A 742 23.38 8.17 26.84
CA PRO A 742 24.04 8.23 25.52
C PRO A 742 23.33 9.13 24.50
N VAL A 743 24.06 9.55 23.47
CA VAL A 743 23.58 10.45 22.40
C VAL A 743 23.91 9.87 21.02
N GLU A 744 22.92 9.91 20.13
CA GLU A 744 23.09 9.60 18.70
C GLU A 744 22.74 10.82 17.84
N MET A 745 23.39 10.95 16.69
CA MET A 745 23.29 12.11 15.81
C MET A 745 22.90 11.69 14.39
N LEU A 746 21.77 12.19 13.88
CA LEU A 746 21.35 12.03 12.49
C LEU A 746 21.88 13.21 11.67
N THR A 747 22.74 12.94 10.69
CA THR A 747 23.46 13.97 9.91
C THR A 747 22.91 14.13 8.49
N LYS A 748 22.21 13.11 7.98
CA LYS A 748 21.67 13.06 6.63
C LYS A 748 20.31 13.77 6.53
N VAL A 749 20.27 14.95 5.91
CA VAL A 749 19.02 15.66 5.63
C VAL A 749 18.40 15.11 4.35
N VAL A 750 17.18 14.60 4.46
CA VAL A 750 16.48 13.88 3.39
C VAL A 750 15.16 14.52 2.98
N ARG A 751 14.74 15.65 3.56
CA ARG A 751 13.40 16.21 3.32
C ARG A 751 13.35 17.50 2.50
N ASN A 752 14.22 18.45 2.80
CA ASN A 752 14.17 19.80 2.21
C ASN A 752 15.00 19.87 0.93
N ALA A 753 14.45 20.47 -0.13
CA ALA A 753 15.18 20.77 -1.37
C ALA A 753 16.45 21.60 -1.11
N ASN A 754 17.42 21.50 -2.01
CA ASN A 754 18.76 22.06 -1.85
C ASN A 754 18.73 23.58 -1.59
N SER A 755 17.91 24.34 -2.33
CA SER A 755 17.75 25.79 -2.09
C SER A 755 17.29 26.12 -0.67
N ILE A 756 16.32 25.38 -0.13
CA ILE A 756 15.81 25.54 1.24
C ILE A 756 16.85 25.06 2.26
N TYR A 757 17.52 23.92 1.99
CA TYR A 757 18.58 23.41 2.84
C TYR A 757 19.76 24.39 2.97
N CYS A 758 20.20 25.01 1.87
CA CYS A 758 21.27 26.01 1.91
C CYS A 758 20.89 27.20 2.80
N TYR A 759 19.66 27.70 2.67
CA TYR A 759 19.15 28.76 3.55
C TYR A 759 19.13 28.32 5.02
N LEU A 760 18.60 27.12 5.29
CA LEU A 760 18.57 26.54 6.62
C LEU A 760 19.98 26.38 7.21
N LYS A 761 20.92 25.83 6.43
CA LYS A 761 22.30 25.57 6.88
C LYS A 761 22.99 26.86 7.29
N ASN A 762 22.94 27.89 6.44
CA ASN A 762 23.53 29.20 6.75
C ASN A 762 22.90 29.81 8.01
N THR A 763 21.56 29.78 8.11
CA THR A 763 20.86 30.33 9.29
C THR A 763 21.20 29.54 10.58
N MET A 764 21.36 28.22 10.47
CA MET A 764 21.75 27.36 11.59
C MET A 764 23.21 27.59 12.03
N GLU A 765 24.13 27.81 11.08
CA GLU A 765 25.52 28.19 11.35
C GLU A 765 25.57 29.51 12.13
N GLU A 766 24.81 30.53 11.70
CA GLU A 766 24.70 31.81 12.42
C GLU A 766 24.21 31.63 13.87
N ILE A 767 23.21 30.77 14.10
CA ILE A 767 22.69 30.46 15.44
C ILE A 767 23.77 29.80 16.32
N VAL A 768 24.58 28.92 15.75
CA VAL A 768 25.63 28.21 16.49
C VAL A 768 26.84 29.10 16.75
N GLU A 769 27.16 30.03 15.86
CA GLU A 769 28.20 31.03 16.08
C GLU A 769 27.79 32.06 17.12
N ASN A 770 26.55 32.55 17.04
CA ASN A 770 26.02 33.61 17.89
C ASN A 770 24.73 33.16 18.62
N PRO A 771 24.83 32.23 19.59
CA PRO A 771 23.66 31.69 20.27
C PRO A 771 22.98 32.74 21.14
N THR A 772 21.72 33.03 20.83
CA THR A 772 20.85 33.93 21.59
C THR A 772 20.02 33.19 22.64
N VAL A 773 19.92 31.86 22.52
CA VAL A 773 19.25 30.97 23.48
C VAL A 773 20.20 29.87 23.95
N GLY A 774 19.93 29.31 25.13
CA GLY A 774 20.72 28.22 25.68
C GLY A 774 20.67 26.97 24.80
N ILE A 775 21.70 26.75 23.99
CA ILE A 775 21.84 25.58 23.11
C ILE A 775 23.11 24.80 23.43
N PRO A 776 23.14 23.48 23.14
CA PRO A 776 24.35 22.66 23.25
C PRO A 776 25.33 22.93 22.09
N GLN A 777 25.94 24.12 22.09
CA GLN A 777 26.73 24.68 20.99
C GLN A 777 27.78 23.71 20.44
N ALA A 778 28.60 23.10 21.31
CA ALA A 778 29.67 22.20 20.89
C ALA A 778 29.16 20.95 20.14
N ARG A 779 28.00 20.41 20.55
CA ARG A 779 27.38 19.26 19.87
C ARG A 779 26.73 19.65 18.56
N LEU A 780 26.04 20.79 18.54
CA LEU A 780 25.38 21.30 17.34
C LEU A 780 26.40 21.69 16.26
N ARG A 781 27.56 22.24 16.66
CA ARG A 781 28.67 22.50 15.72
C ARG A 781 29.12 21.21 15.03
N ARG A 782 29.44 20.15 15.80
CA ARG A 782 29.80 18.85 15.23
C ARG A 782 28.71 18.26 14.32
N LEU A 783 27.44 18.42 14.72
CA LEU A 783 26.30 17.97 13.93
C LEU A 783 26.20 18.71 12.59
N LEU A 784 26.37 20.04 12.58
CA LEU A 784 26.36 20.87 11.36
C LEU A 784 27.56 20.60 10.46
N ASP A 785 28.76 20.45 11.05
CA ASP A 785 30.00 20.14 10.31
C ASP A 785 29.87 18.79 9.57
N SER A 786 29.18 17.84 10.19
CA SER A 786 28.95 16.50 9.62
C SER A 786 27.71 16.44 8.71
N ALA A 787 26.87 17.47 8.71
CA ALA A 787 25.59 17.42 8.03
C ALA A 787 25.71 17.60 6.52
N THR A 788 24.99 16.73 5.81
CA THR A 788 24.95 16.75 4.35
C THR A 788 23.50 16.67 3.88
N CYS A 789 23.14 17.50 2.90
CA CYS A 789 21.93 17.29 2.11
C CYS A 789 22.20 16.19 1.10
N VAL A 790 21.43 15.10 1.19
CA VAL A 790 21.76 13.88 0.46
C VAL A 790 21.10 13.84 -0.92
N HIS A 791 20.39 14.88 -1.36
CA HIS A 791 19.72 14.87 -2.66
C HIS A 791 19.93 16.16 -3.46
N GLY A 792 20.01 16.01 -4.79
CA GLY A 792 20.29 17.11 -5.72
C GLY A 792 19.09 17.96 -6.12
N VAL A 793 17.89 17.69 -5.58
CA VAL A 793 16.65 18.43 -5.86
C VAL A 793 16.88 19.92 -5.66
N LYS A 794 16.82 20.72 -6.72
CA LYS A 794 17.09 22.17 -6.62
C LYS A 794 16.04 22.87 -5.75
N GLY A 795 14.76 22.58 -6.02
CA GLY A 795 13.62 23.27 -5.42
C GLY A 795 13.63 24.78 -5.66
N PHE A 796 12.78 25.50 -4.92
CA PHE A 796 12.68 26.95 -4.99
C PHE A 796 12.69 27.57 -3.59
N PHE A 797 13.49 28.62 -3.42
CA PHE A 797 13.46 29.46 -2.23
C PHE A 797 13.52 30.92 -2.69
N GLU A 798 12.56 31.73 -2.26
CA GLU A 798 12.52 33.16 -2.54
C GLU A 798 12.14 33.93 -1.27
N GLU A 799 12.91 34.98 -0.97
CA GLU A 799 12.56 35.97 0.04
C GLU A 799 12.02 37.22 -0.66
N VAL A 800 10.78 37.61 -0.34
CA VAL A 800 10.09 38.76 -0.92
C VAL A 800 9.73 39.73 0.19
N ARG A 801 9.92 41.04 -0.07
CA ARG A 801 9.60 42.12 0.88
C ARG A 801 8.45 42.93 0.32
N MET A 802 7.40 43.11 1.12
CA MET A 802 6.18 43.82 0.74
C MET A 802 5.70 44.65 1.92
N THR A 803 5.00 45.75 1.63
CA THR A 803 4.47 46.67 2.66
C THR A 803 2.95 46.56 2.81
N ASP A 804 2.24 46.16 1.75
CA ASP A 804 0.78 46.00 1.76
C ASP A 804 0.34 44.54 1.92
N ARG A 805 -0.71 44.34 2.71
CA ARG A 805 -1.30 43.01 2.94
C ARG A 805 -2.06 42.49 1.73
N ASN A 806 -2.67 43.37 0.93
CA ASN A 806 -3.36 42.91 -0.29
C ASN A 806 -2.34 42.46 -1.33
N GLU A 807 -1.22 43.18 -1.48
CA GLU A 807 -0.10 42.75 -2.32
C GLU A 807 0.42 41.36 -1.93
N ILE A 808 0.62 41.10 -0.63
CA ILE A 808 0.98 39.77 -0.12
C ILE A 808 -0.06 38.72 -0.48
N ALA A 809 -1.35 39.02 -0.32
CA ALA A 809 -2.43 38.09 -0.63
C ALA A 809 -2.53 37.80 -2.14
N GLU A 810 -2.36 38.81 -2.99
CA GLU A 810 -2.32 38.69 -4.44
C GLU A 810 -1.13 37.84 -4.90
N TYR A 811 0.05 38.04 -4.31
CA TYR A 811 1.23 37.22 -4.57
C TYR A 811 0.96 35.75 -4.21
N VAL A 812 0.46 35.49 -3.00
CA VAL A 812 0.15 34.11 -2.55
C VAL A 812 -0.87 33.46 -3.49
N ALA A 813 -1.95 34.16 -3.83
CA ALA A 813 -3.00 33.62 -4.71
C ALA A 813 -2.47 33.32 -6.13
N LYS A 814 -1.68 34.23 -6.71
CA LYS A 814 -1.06 34.05 -8.03
C LYS A 814 -0.14 32.82 -8.06
N HIS A 815 0.72 32.66 -7.05
CA HIS A 815 1.64 31.53 -7.00
C HIS A 815 0.90 30.21 -6.70
N CYS A 816 -0.09 30.20 -5.82
CA CYS A 816 -0.94 29.02 -5.61
C CYS A 816 -1.60 28.58 -6.92
N HIS A 817 -2.17 29.51 -7.68
CA HIS A 817 -2.78 29.22 -8.99
C HIS A 817 -1.79 28.62 -9.99
N ASN A 818 -0.57 29.13 -10.03
CA ASN A 818 0.48 28.58 -10.90
C ASN A 818 0.88 27.16 -10.47
N TYR A 819 1.03 26.90 -9.17
CA TYR A 819 1.31 25.55 -8.69
C TYR A 819 0.17 24.57 -9.03
N LEU A 820 -1.09 24.94 -8.84
CA LEU A 820 -2.21 24.08 -9.23
C LEU A 820 -2.24 23.80 -10.73
N LYS A 821 -1.91 24.79 -11.57
CA LYS A 821 -1.76 24.60 -13.02
C LYS A 821 -0.60 23.69 -13.40
N SER A 822 0.45 23.66 -12.59
CA SER A 822 1.61 22.79 -12.75
C SER A 822 1.40 21.39 -12.16
N GLY A 823 0.18 21.04 -11.74
CA GLY A 823 -0.19 19.68 -11.30
C GLY A 823 -0.24 19.46 -9.79
N TYR A 824 0.22 20.42 -9.00
CA TYR A 824 0.12 20.35 -7.53
C TYR A 824 -1.34 20.40 -7.08
N SER A 825 -1.62 19.85 -5.90
CA SER A 825 -2.96 19.85 -5.31
C SER A 825 -3.05 20.82 -4.13
N GLU A 826 -4.27 21.21 -3.73
CA GLU A 826 -4.47 22.15 -2.61
C GLU A 826 -3.84 21.67 -1.30
N LYS A 827 -3.84 20.37 -1.06
CA LYS A 827 -3.23 19.72 0.11
C LYS A 827 -1.71 19.82 0.16
N ASP A 828 -1.05 20.16 -0.95
CA ASP A 828 0.40 20.34 -1.02
C ASP A 828 0.87 21.69 -0.51
N ILE A 829 -0.07 22.62 -0.25
CA ILE A 829 0.19 24.02 0.05
C ILE A 829 -0.14 24.35 1.52
N ALA A 830 0.77 25.04 2.20
CA ALA A 830 0.51 25.71 3.47
C ALA A 830 0.87 27.20 3.39
N ILE A 831 -0.01 28.02 3.96
CA ILE A 831 0.18 29.45 4.19
C ILE A 831 0.29 29.63 5.70
N LEU A 832 1.48 30.01 6.15
CA LEU A 832 1.82 30.07 7.55
C LEU A 832 2.08 31.52 7.95
N CYS A 833 1.37 31.99 8.97
CA CYS A 833 1.58 33.32 9.54
C CYS A 833 2.37 33.24 10.85
N TYR A 834 3.04 34.34 11.21
CA TYR A 834 3.81 34.45 12.45
C TYR A 834 3.06 33.97 13.71
N ASN A 835 1.83 34.43 13.90
CA ASN A 835 1.00 34.07 15.05
C ASN A 835 -0.49 34.02 14.68
N SER A 836 -1.34 33.62 15.63
CA SER A 836 -2.78 33.51 15.41
C SER A 836 -3.47 34.84 15.10
N ASP A 837 -2.98 35.96 15.63
CA ASP A 837 -3.53 37.29 15.32
C ASP A 837 -3.30 37.65 13.85
N LYS A 838 -2.12 37.34 13.32
CA LYS A 838 -1.81 37.48 11.89
C LYS A 838 -2.65 36.55 11.02
N VAL A 839 -2.89 35.32 11.47
CA VAL A 839 -3.82 34.42 10.76
C VAL A 839 -5.20 35.07 10.63
N LEU A 840 -5.72 35.69 11.70
CA LEU A 840 -7.00 36.40 11.65
C LEU A 840 -6.94 37.60 10.70
N ALA A 841 -5.87 38.40 10.77
CA ALA A 841 -5.69 39.58 9.93
C ALA A 841 -5.63 39.25 8.42
N TYR A 842 -5.01 38.13 8.04
CA TYR A 842 -4.92 37.70 6.64
C TYR A 842 -6.09 36.80 6.20
N SER A 843 -6.88 36.24 7.13
CA SER A 843 -7.89 35.22 6.81
C SER A 843 -8.92 35.68 5.79
N GLU A 844 -9.46 36.88 5.93
CA GLU A 844 -10.50 37.38 5.02
C GLU A 844 -9.92 37.78 3.66
N ILE A 845 -8.76 38.44 3.68
CA ILE A 845 -8.06 38.93 2.48
C ILE A 845 -7.62 37.74 1.62
N LEU A 846 -6.93 36.76 2.21
CA LEU A 846 -6.51 35.55 1.50
C LEU A 846 -7.69 34.74 1.01
N ARG A 847 -8.78 34.60 1.77
CA ARG A 847 -9.99 33.90 1.30
C ARG A 847 -10.62 34.58 0.10
N LYS A 848 -10.65 35.92 0.08
CA LYS A 848 -11.20 36.68 -1.05
C LYS A 848 -10.36 36.47 -2.32
N GLU A 849 -9.04 36.53 -2.21
CA GLU A 849 -8.13 36.36 -3.34
C GLU A 849 -8.04 34.91 -3.84
N LEU A 850 -7.90 33.94 -2.93
CA LEU A 850 -7.80 32.51 -3.26
C LEU A 850 -9.10 31.94 -3.87
N ARG A 851 -10.27 32.50 -3.51
CA ARG A 851 -11.55 32.13 -4.14
C ARG A 851 -11.58 32.43 -5.64
N LYS A 852 -10.81 33.41 -6.13
CA LYS A 852 -10.71 33.68 -7.58
C LYS A 852 -10.09 32.49 -8.34
N SER A 853 -9.37 31.63 -7.64
CA SER A 853 -8.78 30.38 -8.14
C SER A 853 -9.49 29.13 -7.60
N ASN A 854 -10.70 29.25 -7.06
CA ASN A 854 -11.48 28.17 -6.43
C ASN A 854 -10.81 27.48 -5.22
N ILE A 855 -9.83 28.13 -4.58
CA ILE A 855 -9.13 27.58 -3.40
C ILE A 855 -9.82 28.08 -2.13
N LEU A 856 -10.08 27.19 -1.18
CA LEU A 856 -10.66 27.55 0.13
C LEU A 856 -9.73 27.14 1.29
N PRO A 857 -8.92 28.07 1.82
CA PRO A 857 -7.99 27.74 2.89
C PRO A 857 -8.74 27.43 4.20
N ARG A 858 -8.29 26.37 4.89
CA ARG A 858 -8.84 25.91 6.19
C ARG A 858 -7.79 25.89 7.29
N LYS A 859 -8.26 25.91 8.54
CA LYS A 859 -7.40 25.68 9.71
C LYS A 859 -7.18 24.18 9.91
N MET A 860 -6.07 23.78 10.53
CA MET A 860 -5.71 22.37 10.73
C MET A 860 -6.75 21.52 11.50
N ASN A 861 -7.63 22.14 12.29
CA ASN A 861 -8.65 21.43 13.07
C ASN A 861 -9.90 21.03 12.26
N GLU A 862 -10.01 21.46 10.98
CA GLU A 862 -11.21 21.33 10.15
C GLU A 862 -11.08 20.26 9.03
N GLY A 863 -10.11 19.35 9.15
CA GLY A 863 -9.81 18.29 8.18
C GLY A 863 -8.37 18.38 7.69
N LEU A 864 -7.62 17.27 7.80
CA LEU A 864 -6.14 17.28 7.78
C LEU A 864 -5.50 17.17 6.38
N GLU A 865 -6.24 16.74 5.36
CA GLU A 865 -5.62 16.00 4.26
C GLU A 865 -6.07 16.40 2.84
N GLU A 866 -7.01 17.33 2.65
CA GLU A 866 -7.55 17.66 1.31
C GLU A 866 -7.46 19.14 0.90
N TYR A 867 -7.09 20.05 1.80
CA TYR A 867 -7.19 21.50 1.56
C TYR A 867 -5.89 22.25 1.81
N THR A 868 -5.79 23.44 1.23
CA THR A 868 -4.75 24.41 1.56
C THR A 868 -4.89 24.85 3.01
N ILE A 869 -3.77 24.81 3.75
CA ILE A 869 -3.75 25.15 5.18
C ILE A 869 -3.43 26.63 5.35
N LEU A 870 -4.21 27.32 6.20
CA LEU A 870 -3.88 28.65 6.72
C LEU A 870 -3.82 28.59 8.24
N ASP A 871 -2.62 28.66 8.82
CA ASP A 871 -2.42 28.57 10.26
C ASP A 871 -1.15 29.32 10.72
N SER A 872 -0.88 29.32 12.01
CA SER A 872 0.31 29.93 12.61
C SER A 872 1.52 28.98 12.62
N PHE A 873 2.74 29.53 12.62
CA PHE A 873 3.99 28.76 12.74
C PHE A 873 3.96 27.75 13.88
N ARG A 874 3.49 28.19 15.05
CA ARG A 874 3.45 27.34 16.25
C ARG A 874 2.48 26.17 16.13
N ARG A 875 1.30 26.40 15.52
CA ARG A 875 0.29 25.35 15.33
C ARG A 875 0.69 24.35 14.24
N PHE A 876 1.48 24.79 13.26
CA PHE A 876 2.02 23.94 12.20
C PHE A 876 3.37 23.28 12.54
N SER A 877 3.90 23.50 13.75
CA SER A 877 5.16 22.89 14.20
C SER A 877 5.10 21.36 14.20
N GLY A 878 6.14 20.70 13.71
CA GLY A 878 6.23 19.25 13.53
C GLY A 878 5.52 18.72 12.29
N LEU A 879 4.89 19.57 11.48
CA LEU A 879 4.18 19.23 10.24
C LEU A 879 4.88 19.83 9.02
N GLU A 880 4.57 19.32 7.83
CA GLU A 880 5.26 19.70 6.60
C GLU A 880 4.29 19.74 5.40
N ARG A 881 4.69 20.49 4.35
CA ARG A 881 4.04 20.58 3.03
C ARG A 881 5.08 20.68 1.92
N MET A 882 4.67 20.38 0.69
CA MET A 882 5.55 20.55 -0.48
C MET A 882 5.85 22.02 -0.74
N ILE A 883 4.83 22.87 -0.60
CA ILE A 883 4.91 24.31 -0.86
C ILE A 883 4.50 25.06 0.42
N VAL A 884 5.32 26.01 0.84
CA VAL A 884 5.02 26.86 2.01
C VAL A 884 5.20 28.34 1.69
N PHE A 885 4.17 29.13 2.01
CA PHE A 885 4.23 30.58 2.09
C PHE A 885 4.34 31.00 3.55
N ALA A 886 5.43 31.65 3.94
CA ALA A 886 5.69 32.07 5.30
C ALA A 886 5.58 33.60 5.42
N ILE A 887 4.58 34.10 6.13
CA ILE A 887 4.33 35.54 6.31
C ILE A 887 4.86 35.99 7.68
N ILE A 888 5.88 36.85 7.67
CA ILE A 888 6.59 37.33 8.86
C ILE A 888 6.59 38.86 8.90
N PRO A 889 6.17 39.50 10.01
CA PRO A 889 6.32 40.95 10.17
C PRO A 889 7.80 41.31 10.37
N TYR A 890 8.24 42.42 9.77
CA TYR A 890 9.59 42.93 9.90
C TYR A 890 9.59 44.46 10.19
N PRO A 891 10.24 44.92 11.28
CA PRO A 891 10.89 44.13 12.33
C PRO A 891 9.88 43.30 13.14
N LEU A 892 10.35 42.22 13.79
CA LEU A 892 9.50 41.38 14.64
C LEU A 892 9.02 42.18 15.86
N PRO A 893 7.70 42.28 16.15
CA PRO A 893 7.19 43.06 17.28
C PRO A 893 7.66 42.54 18.65
N THR A 894 7.94 41.25 18.75
CA THR A 894 8.36 40.55 19.96
C THR A 894 9.32 39.41 19.59
N GLN A 895 10.24 39.04 20.49
CA GLN A 895 11.14 37.87 20.35
C GLN A 895 12.26 37.99 19.28
N HIS A 896 12.89 39.17 19.15
CA HIS A 896 14.07 39.34 18.28
C HIS A 896 15.20 38.34 18.57
N GLU A 897 15.38 37.98 19.84
CA GLU A 897 16.40 37.02 20.28
C GLU A 897 16.26 35.66 19.58
N VAL A 898 15.05 35.19 19.26
CA VAL A 898 14.84 33.87 18.63
C VAL A 898 14.45 33.96 17.14
N LEU A 899 14.66 35.11 16.49
CA LEU A 899 14.29 35.33 15.09
C LEU A 899 14.87 34.24 14.18
N ASN A 900 16.17 33.97 14.27
CA ASN A 900 16.83 32.98 13.43
C ASN A 900 16.28 31.56 13.69
N ASN A 901 16.02 31.20 14.95
CA ASN A 901 15.40 29.92 15.28
C ASN A 901 13.97 29.79 14.70
N ILE A 902 13.20 30.89 14.70
CA ILE A 902 11.87 30.94 14.08
C ILE A 902 11.98 30.74 12.57
N LEU A 903 12.94 31.41 11.91
CA LEU A 903 13.20 31.24 10.48
C LEU A 903 13.56 29.78 10.15
N VAL A 904 14.44 29.14 10.93
CA VAL A 904 14.77 27.71 10.77
C VAL A 904 13.54 26.82 10.99
N SER A 905 12.76 27.07 12.05
CA SER A 905 11.55 26.31 12.35
C SER A 905 10.47 26.45 11.27
N VAL A 906 10.40 27.59 10.57
CA VAL A 906 9.39 27.80 9.51
C VAL A 906 9.88 27.27 8.17
N ALA A 907 11.13 27.53 7.83
CA ALA A 907 11.70 27.07 6.56
C ALA A 907 11.76 25.54 6.48
N SER A 908 12.00 24.87 7.61
CA SER A 908 11.99 23.40 7.68
C SER A 908 10.64 22.76 7.35
N ARG A 909 9.53 23.52 7.34
CA ARG A 909 8.18 23.01 7.00
C ARG A 909 7.97 22.80 5.50
N ALA A 910 8.86 23.37 4.68
CA ALA A 910 8.80 23.33 3.23
C ALA A 910 9.69 22.22 2.66
N ASN A 911 9.10 21.26 1.95
CA ASN A 911 9.86 20.17 1.34
C ASN A 911 10.48 20.55 -0.01
N LEU A 912 9.77 21.31 -0.85
CA LEU A 912 10.18 21.58 -2.24
C LEU A 912 10.30 23.08 -2.55
N ASN A 913 9.26 23.86 -2.27
CA ASN A 913 9.19 25.27 -2.60
C ASN A 913 8.84 26.11 -1.37
N MET A 914 9.57 27.21 -1.17
CA MET A 914 9.35 28.14 -0.09
C MET A 914 9.33 29.59 -0.57
N HIS A 915 8.31 30.32 -0.14
CA HIS A 915 8.21 31.77 -0.28
C HIS A 915 8.21 32.41 1.09
N LEU A 916 9.27 33.13 1.44
CA LEU A 916 9.39 33.89 2.68
C LEU A 916 8.96 35.34 2.43
N LEU A 917 7.78 35.72 2.93
CA LEU A 917 7.16 37.02 2.72
C LEU A 917 7.36 37.90 3.97
N ARG A 918 8.19 38.94 3.85
CA ARG A 918 8.41 39.93 4.92
C ARG A 918 7.47 41.13 4.76
N GLU A 919 6.53 41.26 5.70
CA GLU A 919 5.61 42.41 5.82
C GLU A 919 6.33 43.55 6.56
N TYR A 920 6.75 44.59 5.84
CA TYR A 920 7.42 45.77 6.40
C TYR A 920 6.42 46.78 6.98
N TRP A 921 6.77 47.33 8.14
CA TRP A 921 6.02 48.37 8.84
C TRP A 921 6.79 49.69 8.77
N ASP A 922 6.10 50.81 8.55
CA ASP A 922 6.71 52.12 8.79
C ASP A 922 7.04 52.26 10.28
N MET A 923 8.23 52.76 10.59
CA MET A 923 8.80 52.80 11.95
C MET A 923 7.89 53.52 12.96
N GLU A 924 7.02 54.45 12.53
CA GLU A 924 6.07 55.15 13.39
C GLU A 924 4.95 54.23 13.94
N GLU A 925 4.50 53.21 13.20
CA GLU A 925 3.51 52.24 13.70
C GLU A 925 4.13 51.17 14.60
N ALA A 926 5.39 50.79 14.38
CA ALA A 926 6.10 49.85 15.25
C ALA A 926 6.30 50.43 16.67
N TYR A 927 6.55 51.75 16.77
CA TYR A 927 6.59 52.47 18.05
C TYR A 927 5.21 52.62 18.69
N SER A 928 4.12 52.75 17.92
CA SER A 928 2.77 52.80 18.47
C SER A 928 2.31 51.45 19.04
N TYR A 929 2.67 50.34 18.37
CA TYR A 929 2.34 48.99 18.81
C TYR A 929 3.06 48.62 20.10
N THR A 930 4.37 48.89 20.19
CA THR A 930 5.19 48.66 21.40
C THR A 930 4.77 49.53 22.58
N ASN A 931 4.39 50.79 22.34
CA ASN A 931 3.86 51.68 23.38
C ASN A 931 2.48 51.25 23.89
N SER A 932 1.62 50.69 23.03
CA SER A 932 0.29 50.18 23.44
C SER A 932 0.37 48.94 24.35
N THR A 933 1.34 48.05 24.13
CA THR A 933 1.60 46.88 24.99
C THR A 933 2.35 47.24 26.27
N ALA A 934 3.20 48.28 26.24
CA ALA A 934 3.85 48.81 27.44
C ALA A 934 2.86 49.56 28.36
N GLN A 935 1.93 50.34 27.80
CA GLN A 935 0.88 51.02 28.58
C GLN A 935 -0.09 50.04 29.26
N LYS A 936 -0.34 48.86 28.67
CA LYS A 936 -1.14 47.80 29.32
C LYS A 936 -0.42 47.09 30.48
N LYS A 937 0.90 47.27 30.66
CA LYS A 937 1.66 46.69 31.79
C LYS A 937 1.83 47.64 32.99
N ASN A 938 1.58 48.94 32.82
CA ASN A 938 1.93 49.96 33.83
C ASN A 938 0.76 50.49 34.69
N THR A 939 -0.46 49.95 34.56
CA THR A 939 -1.55 50.23 35.53
C THR A 939 -1.68 49.08 36.51
N GLY A 940 -0.85 49.14 37.56
CA GLY A 940 -0.91 48.22 38.69
C GLY A 940 -2.18 48.38 39.51
N GLN A 941 -3.16 47.50 39.29
CA GLN A 941 -4.10 47.07 40.31
C GLN A 941 -4.29 45.55 40.21
N LEU A 942 -3.52 44.84 41.03
CA LEU A 942 -3.65 43.40 41.27
C LEU A 942 -4.92 43.10 42.07
N ARG A 943 -6.00 42.69 41.40
CA ARG A 943 -7.01 41.72 41.89
C ARG A 943 -7.53 40.88 40.70
N HIS A 944 -7.59 39.57 40.90
CA HIS A 944 -8.15 38.48 40.04
C HIS A 944 -9.38 38.82 39.15
N PRO A 945 -9.79 37.99 38.15
CA PRO A 945 -9.08 37.00 37.32
C PRO A 945 -9.51 37.07 35.82
N GLU A 946 -8.85 37.85 34.97
CA GLU A 946 -9.21 37.93 33.52
C GLU A 946 -8.01 37.81 32.55
N LEU A 947 -6.99 37.04 32.92
CA LEU A 947 -5.93 36.58 32.00
C LEU A 947 -6.22 35.16 31.47
N LYS A 948 -7.47 34.90 31.05
CA LYS A 948 -7.89 33.58 30.52
C LYS A 948 -8.36 33.57 29.07
N ALA A 949 -8.28 34.67 28.33
CA ALA A 949 -8.82 34.75 26.96
C ALA A 949 -7.79 34.97 25.84
N PHE A 950 -6.49 34.79 26.08
CA PHE A 950 -5.44 34.93 25.04
C PHE A 950 -4.87 33.61 24.49
N PHE A 951 -5.31 32.44 24.99
CA PHE A 951 -4.79 31.15 24.55
C PHE A 951 -5.85 30.03 24.64
N TYR A 952 -6.62 29.85 23.56
CA TYR A 952 -7.30 28.60 23.24
C TYR A 952 -7.15 28.27 21.75
#